data_AF-W4UXI8-F1
#
_entry.id   AF-W4UXI8-F1
#
_cell.length_a   1.000
_cell.length_b   1.000
_cell.length_c   1.000
_cell.angle_alpha   90.00
_cell.angle_beta   90.00
_cell.angle_gamma   90.00
#
_symmetry.space_group_name_H-M   'P 1'
#
loop_
_entity.id
_entity.type
_entity.pdbx_description
1 polymer ?
#
loop_
_entity_poly.entity_id
_entity_poly.type
_entity_poly.pdbx_seq_one_letter_code
_entity_poly.pdbx_strand_id
1 'polypeptide(L)'
;MAMAFQNIYDITPLSKAQAKLAFLPVTVDCGSAKVTLLESDLESYPGMFVQSQGEKLCLKGVFAPYPKETDFYPWRKQEYVTKTSDFIASGRGARSYPWRVLAITERDADMPVNNLVYALASPNRIGDTSWIETGKVAWDWWNDWNLKGVPFQAGINMDTYKYYIDFASRNGIEFIVLDEGWYAPKSGDMLTVIPELNLPELIAYGRSKGVGIVLWTVFNVLDSQLEAACIKYAAMGIKGFKVDFLDRDDQTAIEMVYRIAGATARHKLTLDLHGIYKPTGINRTYPNILNFEGLFGMEEVKWTDIKNNMPLYDVTFPFIRMMAGPVDYTPGAMRNATKADWRAVYYTPMSMGTRCHQLAAYIVHDSPFTMLCDAPTQYEHEQECVDFITSLPVKTDSTFIVTGELAKYIVTARKKETNWYIGGMTNWDERDITLDFSFLPTGKQYIATLFADGINANKQAEDYKREVLTVDKQSRLPIHLASGGGFALKLEPCPVRGTVTSVPEGKNIPSFYKKYIETEGLYVTSSERVSDEALLKACDIISLMLAKRPDVKAHMIKKGCHVMVIGKDEETCDLPEYAHICNSPDSIAFWNKRARGFGGAPEDEFSSSCGEENLLALPQDKYTGENILIHEFAHLIHLVGIVGIEPDFNHRLETLWNKAKAKGLWSNTYAISNKEEYFAECVQSFFNCNRYAEPTNGVHNSVNRRVKLKAYDPEMYRLLKEYFYEIEIPINNLIHK
;
A
#
# COMPACT_ATOMS: atom_id res chain seq x y z
N MET A 1 7.56 -6.01 36.51
CA MET A 1 8.03 -4.93 35.62
C MET A 1 7.26 -5.09 34.33
N ALA A 2 6.55 -4.05 33.89
CA ALA A 2 5.94 -3.98 32.56
C ALA A 2 7.04 -3.62 31.55
N MET A 3 7.01 -4.20 30.35
CA MET A 3 7.96 -3.95 29.26
C MET A 3 7.21 -3.95 27.94
N ALA A 4 7.27 -2.84 27.19
CA ALA A 4 6.62 -2.70 25.88
C ALA A 4 7.35 -3.43 24.73
N PHE A 5 8.48 -4.10 25.01
CA PHE A 5 9.35 -4.78 24.03
C PHE A 5 9.96 -3.84 22.98
N GLN A 6 10.12 -2.57 23.34
CA GLN A 6 10.75 -1.53 22.52
C GLN A 6 12.13 -1.21 23.12
N ASN A 7 13.21 -1.46 22.37
CA ASN A 7 14.56 -1.11 22.79
C ASN A 7 15.53 -1.11 21.59
N ILE A 8 16.66 -0.44 21.75
CA ILE A 8 17.81 -0.55 20.84
C ILE A 8 18.60 -1.86 21.06
N TYR A 9 19.47 -2.19 20.11
CA TYR A 9 20.32 -3.38 20.18
C TYR A 9 21.65 -3.10 20.91
N ASP A 10 21.93 -3.88 21.95
CA ASP A 10 23.24 -3.93 22.59
C ASP A 10 24.16 -4.93 21.86
N ILE A 11 25.30 -4.46 21.35
CA ILE A 11 26.31 -5.31 20.70
C ILE A 11 27.45 -5.55 21.67
N THR A 12 27.64 -6.81 22.09
CA THR A 12 28.72 -7.18 23.01
C THR A 12 29.16 -8.63 22.79
N PRO A 13 30.46 -8.96 22.92
CA PRO A 13 30.90 -10.34 22.95
C PRO A 13 30.18 -11.11 24.07
N LEU A 14 29.75 -12.35 23.79
CA LEU A 14 29.00 -13.15 24.76
C LEU A 14 29.76 -13.35 26.09
N SER A 15 31.09 -13.45 26.03
CA SER A 15 31.96 -13.54 27.22
C SER A 15 31.93 -12.32 28.13
N LYS A 16 31.52 -11.16 27.60
CA LYS A 16 31.42 -9.86 28.31
C LYS A 16 29.97 -9.41 28.50
N ALA A 17 29.01 -10.16 27.95
CA ALA A 17 27.60 -9.81 28.04
C ALA A 17 27.12 -9.88 29.50
N GLN A 18 26.53 -8.80 29.99
CA GLN A 18 25.92 -8.75 31.31
C GLN A 18 24.76 -9.75 31.40
N ALA A 19 24.48 -10.26 32.60
CA ALA A 19 23.35 -11.15 32.87
C ALA A 19 22.00 -10.38 32.88
N LYS A 20 21.72 -9.61 31.82
CA LYS A 20 20.44 -8.93 31.58
C LYS A 20 19.52 -9.84 30.76
N LEU A 21 18.21 -9.67 30.94
CA LEU A 21 17.22 -10.29 30.08
C LEU A 21 17.23 -9.60 28.71
N ALA A 22 17.26 -10.39 27.65
CA ALA A 22 17.04 -9.95 26.28
C ALA A 22 15.79 -10.64 25.74
N PHE A 23 14.84 -9.87 25.23
CA PHE A 23 13.70 -10.41 24.51
C PHE A 23 14.12 -10.85 23.11
N LEU A 24 13.42 -11.84 22.55
CA LEU A 24 13.67 -12.33 21.21
C LEU A 24 13.09 -11.39 20.14
N PRO A 25 13.70 -11.33 18.95
CA PRO A 25 14.81 -12.14 18.47
C PRO A 25 16.19 -11.66 18.96
N VAL A 26 17.12 -12.59 19.17
CA VAL A 26 18.52 -12.30 19.54
C VAL A 26 19.44 -13.01 18.55
N THR A 27 20.41 -12.28 18.00
CA THR A 27 21.38 -12.81 17.05
C THR A 27 22.75 -12.97 17.69
N VAL A 28 23.36 -14.14 17.50
CA VAL A 28 24.76 -14.41 17.81
C VAL A 28 25.54 -14.46 16.51
N ASP A 29 26.55 -13.60 16.39
CA ASP A 29 27.52 -13.65 15.29
C ASP A 29 28.61 -14.67 15.63
N CYS A 30 28.70 -15.74 14.84
CA CYS A 30 29.68 -16.82 14.98
C CYS A 30 30.86 -16.67 14.01
N GLY A 31 31.01 -15.51 13.35
CA GLY A 31 32.02 -15.24 12.33
C GLY A 31 31.57 -15.68 10.95
N SER A 32 31.59 -16.98 10.66
CA SER A 32 31.22 -17.51 9.33
C SER A 32 29.70 -17.64 9.13
N ALA A 33 28.91 -17.47 10.17
CA ALA A 33 27.46 -17.57 10.15
C ALA A 33 26.85 -16.75 11.30
N LYS A 34 25.59 -16.39 11.15
CA LYS A 34 24.75 -15.80 12.21
C LYS A 34 23.69 -16.78 12.66
N VAL A 35 23.50 -16.88 13.97
CA VAL A 35 22.46 -17.70 14.60
C VAL A 35 21.46 -16.77 15.28
N THR A 36 20.25 -16.68 14.73
CA THR A 36 19.15 -15.90 15.34
C THR A 36 18.23 -16.83 16.11
N LEU A 37 18.10 -16.55 17.42
CA LEU A 37 17.17 -17.22 18.31
C LEU A 37 15.78 -16.59 18.15
N LEU A 38 14.79 -17.43 17.86
CA LEU A 38 13.41 -17.08 17.56
C LEU A 38 12.46 -18.07 18.27
N GLU A 39 11.17 -17.75 18.26
CA GLU A 39 10.12 -18.70 18.64
C GLU A 39 8.88 -18.54 17.78
N SER A 40 8.09 -19.61 17.68
CA SER A 40 6.89 -19.66 16.84
C SER A 40 5.79 -20.47 17.53
N ASP A 41 4.53 -20.18 17.18
CA ASP A 41 3.34 -20.83 17.72
C ASP A 41 3.21 -20.66 19.25
N LEU A 42 3.48 -19.43 19.71
CA LEU A 42 3.38 -19.04 21.12
C LEU A 42 1.91 -18.91 21.54
N GLU A 43 1.28 -20.01 21.93
CA GLU A 43 -0.12 -20.05 22.38
C GLU A 43 -0.20 -20.64 23.80
N SER A 44 -0.89 -19.97 24.72
CA SER A 44 -1.09 -20.44 26.12
C SER A 44 0.19 -20.94 26.78
N TYR A 45 1.29 -20.21 26.62
CA TYR A 45 2.60 -20.47 27.22
C TYR A 45 3.38 -19.15 27.28
N PRO A 46 4.20 -18.87 28.31
CA PRO A 46 4.93 -17.60 28.38
C PRO A 46 6.01 -17.47 27.29
N GLY A 47 6.23 -16.24 26.83
CA GLY A 47 7.29 -15.88 25.90
C GLY A 47 8.68 -16.16 26.47
N MET A 48 9.63 -16.46 25.58
CA MET A 48 10.99 -16.77 25.95
C MET A 48 11.87 -15.51 25.89
N PHE A 49 12.49 -15.17 27.01
CA PHE A 49 13.68 -14.31 27.07
C PHE A 49 14.93 -15.17 27.06
N VAL A 50 16.08 -14.55 26.79
CA VAL A 50 17.39 -15.16 27.02
C VAL A 50 18.24 -14.31 27.94
N GLN A 51 19.12 -14.96 28.70
CA GLN A 51 20.07 -14.31 29.60
C GLN A 51 21.47 -14.89 29.42
N SER A 52 22.46 -14.02 29.22
CA SER A 52 23.86 -14.41 29.19
C SER A 52 24.29 -15.05 30.50
N GLN A 53 25.04 -16.15 30.39
CA GLN A 53 25.71 -16.82 31.50
C GLN A 53 27.21 -16.41 31.59
N GLY A 54 27.57 -15.28 30.98
CA GLY A 54 28.91 -14.69 31.03
C GLY A 54 29.99 -15.59 30.43
N GLU A 55 31.02 -15.88 31.21
CA GLU A 55 32.20 -16.68 30.82
C GLU A 55 31.85 -18.07 30.27
N LYS A 56 30.66 -18.60 30.56
CA LYS A 56 30.20 -19.90 30.05
C LYS A 56 29.81 -19.90 28.57
N LEU A 57 29.83 -18.74 27.90
CA LEU A 57 29.45 -18.58 26.49
C LEU A 57 28.08 -19.23 26.16
N CYS A 58 27.10 -19.03 27.06
CA CYS A 58 25.80 -19.66 26.99
C CYS A 58 24.68 -18.62 27.17
N LEU A 59 23.61 -18.79 26.40
CA LEU A 59 22.34 -18.09 26.59
C LEU A 59 21.33 -19.04 27.23
N LYS A 60 20.82 -18.69 28.41
CA LYS A 60 19.79 -19.46 29.13
C LYS A 60 18.42 -18.88 28.84
N GLY A 61 17.44 -19.73 28.49
CA GLY A 61 16.04 -19.33 28.40
C GLY A 61 15.46 -18.94 29.75
N VAL A 62 14.74 -17.82 29.81
CA VAL A 62 14.05 -17.30 30.99
C VAL A 62 12.62 -16.96 30.60
N PHE A 63 11.66 -17.28 31.47
CA PHE A 63 10.22 -17.13 31.19
C PHE A 63 9.56 -16.32 32.30
N ALA A 64 8.58 -15.50 31.93
CA ALA A 64 7.74 -14.82 32.89
C ALA A 64 6.99 -15.86 33.76
N PRO A 65 7.02 -15.75 35.10
CA PRO A 65 6.21 -16.59 35.97
C PRO A 65 4.72 -16.36 35.77
N TYR A 66 3.90 -17.36 36.06
CA TYR A 66 2.44 -17.28 35.92
C TYR A 66 1.87 -16.21 36.88
N PRO A 67 1.02 -15.26 36.42
CA PRO A 67 0.42 -14.25 37.29
C PRO A 67 -0.50 -14.84 38.35
N LYS A 68 -0.35 -14.40 39.60
CA LYS A 68 -1.21 -14.79 40.72
C LYS A 68 -2.17 -13.66 41.11
N GLU A 69 -1.69 -12.43 41.10
CA GLU A 69 -2.48 -11.22 41.38
C GLU A 69 -2.06 -10.13 40.39
N THR A 70 -3.04 -9.32 39.97
CA THR A 70 -2.87 -8.18 39.07
C THR A 70 -3.52 -6.93 39.68
N ASP A 71 -3.15 -5.77 39.16
CA ASP A 71 -3.75 -4.47 39.47
C ASP A 71 -3.70 -3.58 38.22
N PHE A 72 -4.26 -2.36 38.29
CA PHE A 72 -4.40 -1.47 37.13
C PHE A 72 -3.73 -0.12 37.36
N TYR A 73 -3.04 0.39 36.33
CA TYR A 73 -2.55 1.76 36.38
C TYR A 73 -3.70 2.78 36.32
N PRO A 74 -3.66 3.86 37.12
CA PRO A 74 -4.79 4.79 37.26
C PRO A 74 -5.03 5.70 36.04
N TRP A 75 -4.03 5.91 35.17
CA TRP A 75 -4.15 6.83 34.04
C TRP A 75 -4.84 6.23 32.80
N ARG A 76 -4.72 4.92 32.56
CA ARG A 76 -5.32 4.26 31.38
C ARG A 76 -5.84 2.84 31.61
N LYS A 77 -6.01 2.42 32.86
CA LYS A 77 -6.53 1.10 33.23
C LYS A 77 -5.76 -0.08 32.62
N GLN A 78 -4.49 0.10 32.29
CA GLN A 78 -3.60 -0.97 31.87
C GLN A 78 -3.35 -1.94 33.04
N GLU A 79 -3.57 -3.23 32.81
CA GLU A 79 -3.33 -4.29 33.79
C GLU A 79 -1.83 -4.61 33.95
N TYR A 80 -1.34 -4.71 35.18
CA TYR A 80 0.02 -5.13 35.49
C TYR A 80 0.04 -6.20 36.60
N VAL A 81 1.08 -7.04 36.59
CA VAL A 81 1.24 -8.14 37.55
C VAL A 81 1.84 -7.64 38.86
N THR A 82 1.18 -7.91 39.99
CA THR A 82 1.64 -7.54 41.34
C THR A 82 2.24 -8.72 42.10
N LYS A 83 1.74 -9.94 41.86
CA LYS A 83 2.32 -11.18 42.42
C LYS A 83 2.29 -12.30 41.39
N THR A 84 3.26 -13.20 41.49
CA THR A 84 3.39 -14.37 40.62
C THR A 84 3.34 -15.67 41.42
N SER A 85 3.06 -16.76 40.71
CA SER A 85 3.17 -18.12 41.20
C SER A 85 4.62 -18.65 41.10
N ASP A 86 4.87 -19.84 41.65
CA ASP A 86 6.15 -20.57 41.60
C ASP A 86 6.31 -21.46 40.34
N PHE A 87 5.37 -21.35 39.40
CA PHE A 87 5.40 -22.00 38.09
C PHE A 87 5.22 -20.97 36.97
N ILE A 88 5.61 -21.32 35.74
CA ILE A 88 5.57 -20.42 34.58
C ILE A 88 4.33 -20.64 33.68
N ALA A 89 3.77 -21.85 33.70
CA ALA A 89 2.61 -22.18 32.88
C ALA A 89 1.73 -23.24 33.57
N SER A 90 0.43 -23.18 33.28
CA SER A 90 -0.59 -24.14 33.66
C SER A 90 -1.32 -24.64 32.42
N GLY A 91 -1.58 -25.94 32.31
CA GLY A 91 -2.22 -26.53 31.14
C GLY A 91 -3.01 -27.79 31.49
N ARG A 92 -3.90 -28.21 30.58
CA ARG A 92 -4.67 -29.46 30.71
C ARG A 92 -4.42 -30.36 29.50
N GLY A 93 -4.17 -31.63 29.75
CA GLY A 93 -4.03 -32.65 28.71
C GLY A 93 -2.72 -32.59 27.92
N ALA A 94 -2.59 -33.49 26.94
CA ALA A 94 -1.46 -33.53 26.03
C ALA A 94 -1.56 -32.38 25.01
N ARG A 95 -0.46 -31.66 24.79
CA ARG A 95 -0.38 -30.55 23.84
C ARG A 95 1.04 -30.35 23.31
N SER A 96 1.15 -29.60 22.22
CA SER A 96 2.42 -29.04 21.75
C SER A 96 2.75 -27.76 22.51
N TYR A 97 4.05 -27.46 22.57
CA TYR A 97 4.61 -26.21 23.08
C TYR A 97 5.19 -25.38 21.93
N PRO A 98 5.46 -24.08 22.16
CA PRO A 98 5.99 -23.22 21.11
C PRO A 98 7.31 -23.76 20.57
N TRP A 99 7.53 -23.61 19.27
CA TRP A 99 8.80 -23.94 18.64
C TRP A 99 9.90 -23.02 19.18
N ARG A 100 11.10 -23.58 19.40
CA ARG A 100 12.31 -22.82 19.70
C ARG A 100 13.18 -22.91 18.47
N VAL A 101 13.38 -21.79 17.81
CA VAL A 101 13.94 -21.73 16.46
C VAL A 101 15.35 -21.17 16.53
N LEU A 102 16.30 -21.90 15.94
CA LEU A 102 17.66 -21.45 15.69
C LEU A 102 17.80 -21.25 14.18
N ALA A 103 17.61 -20.02 13.71
CA ALA A 103 17.80 -19.69 12.31
C ALA A 103 19.29 -19.46 12.04
N ILE A 104 19.89 -20.26 11.17
CA ILE A 104 21.31 -20.19 10.83
C ILE A 104 21.43 -19.64 9.40
N THR A 105 22.20 -18.58 9.23
CA THR A 105 22.43 -17.92 7.94
C THR A 105 23.91 -17.67 7.73
N GLU A 106 24.42 -17.94 6.53
CA GLU A 106 25.83 -17.67 6.16
C GLU A 106 25.99 -16.27 5.56
N ARG A 107 24.89 -15.68 5.06
CA ARG A 107 24.86 -14.33 4.49
C ARG A 107 23.78 -13.51 5.17
N ASP A 108 24.11 -12.27 5.51
CA ASP A 108 23.17 -11.36 6.18
C ASP A 108 21.90 -11.13 5.33
N ALA A 109 22.05 -11.09 4.00
CA ALA A 109 20.94 -10.97 3.06
C ALA A 109 19.90 -12.10 3.17
N ASP A 110 20.25 -13.26 3.73
CA ASP A 110 19.31 -14.39 3.93
C ASP A 110 18.50 -14.24 5.23
N MET A 111 18.88 -13.34 6.15
CA MET A 111 18.20 -13.17 7.43
C MET A 111 16.79 -12.58 7.26
N PRO A 112 16.59 -11.42 6.59
CA PRO A 112 15.28 -10.77 6.54
C PRO A 112 14.20 -11.56 5.77
N VAL A 113 14.62 -12.52 4.94
CA VAL A 113 13.73 -13.37 4.12
C VAL A 113 13.58 -14.78 4.69
N ASN A 114 14.02 -15.00 5.93
CA ASN A 114 13.81 -16.24 6.65
C ASN A 114 12.34 -16.35 7.12
N ASN A 115 11.62 -17.35 6.61
CA ASN A 115 10.19 -17.52 6.88
C ASN A 115 9.86 -18.54 7.98
N LEU A 116 10.84 -18.98 8.78
CA LEU A 116 10.65 -20.09 9.74
C LEU A 116 9.55 -19.81 10.77
N VAL A 117 9.46 -18.57 11.30
CA VAL A 117 8.42 -18.22 12.28
C VAL A 117 7.02 -18.33 11.68
N TYR A 118 6.82 -17.85 10.45
CA TYR A 118 5.53 -18.02 9.78
C TYR A 118 5.27 -19.50 9.43
N ALA A 119 6.27 -20.21 8.91
CA ALA A 119 6.15 -21.59 8.42
C ALA A 119 5.90 -22.63 9.53
N LEU A 120 6.33 -22.37 10.76
CA LEU A 120 6.14 -23.27 11.92
C LEU A 120 4.85 -23.00 12.70
N ALA A 121 4.21 -21.84 12.51
CA ALA A 121 2.97 -21.50 13.19
C ALA A 121 1.76 -22.31 12.72
N SER A 122 0.75 -22.43 13.59
CA SER A 122 -0.53 -23.05 13.27
C SER A 122 -1.15 -22.46 11.98
N PRO A 123 -1.86 -23.27 11.17
CA PRO A 123 -2.56 -22.78 9.99
C PRO A 123 -3.74 -21.86 10.36
N ASN A 124 -4.21 -21.11 9.35
CA ASN A 124 -5.38 -20.22 9.44
C ASN A 124 -6.59 -20.92 10.10
N ARG A 125 -7.14 -20.30 11.15
CA ARG A 125 -8.30 -20.79 11.93
C ARG A 125 -9.61 -20.06 11.61
N ILE A 126 -9.60 -19.04 10.77
CA ILE A 126 -10.77 -18.18 10.50
C ILE A 126 -11.43 -18.47 9.14
N GLY A 127 -10.84 -19.35 8.32
CA GLY A 127 -11.38 -19.72 7.03
C GLY A 127 -11.27 -18.59 6.01
N ASP A 128 -12.40 -18.01 5.62
CA ASP A 128 -12.46 -16.93 4.62
C ASP A 128 -11.75 -15.65 5.10
N THR A 129 -10.77 -15.21 4.33
CA THR A 129 -9.97 -14.00 4.57
C THR A 129 -10.26 -12.89 3.55
N SER A 130 -11.29 -13.04 2.71
CA SER A 130 -11.60 -12.09 1.63
C SER A 130 -12.07 -10.71 2.11
N TRP A 131 -12.48 -10.61 3.37
CA TRP A 131 -12.90 -9.38 4.05
C TRP A 131 -11.72 -8.58 4.63
N ILE A 132 -10.53 -9.17 4.71
CA ILE A 132 -9.37 -8.54 5.33
C ILE A 132 -8.79 -7.51 4.37
N GLU A 133 -8.88 -6.25 4.78
CA GLU A 133 -8.36 -5.10 4.05
C GLU A 133 -7.04 -4.67 4.69
N THR A 134 -6.01 -4.53 3.85
CA THR A 134 -4.66 -4.03 4.17
C THR A 134 -4.51 -2.69 3.45
N GLY A 135 -3.69 -1.79 3.99
CA GLY A 135 -3.55 -0.46 3.41
C GLY A 135 -2.69 0.46 4.25
N LYS A 136 -2.77 1.74 3.94
CA LYS A 136 -2.05 2.82 4.60
C LYS A 136 -2.99 3.63 5.48
N VAL A 137 -2.42 4.32 6.45
CA VAL A 137 -3.15 5.13 7.42
C VAL A 137 -2.64 6.56 7.38
N ALA A 138 -3.52 7.54 7.23
CA ALA A 138 -3.18 8.93 7.60
C ALA A 138 -3.28 9.02 9.13
N TRP A 139 -2.12 8.93 9.79
CA TRP A 139 -2.06 8.71 11.24
C TRP A 139 -2.01 10.04 11.99
N ASP A 140 -2.69 10.08 13.13
CA ASP A 140 -3.06 11.28 13.87
C ASP A 140 -2.15 11.54 15.09
N TRP A 141 -1.70 10.48 15.76
CA TRP A 141 -1.03 10.57 17.05
C TRP A 141 0.44 11.05 16.99
N TRP A 142 1.22 10.58 16.02
CA TRP A 142 2.67 10.90 15.98
C TRP A 142 2.93 12.38 15.80
N ASN A 143 2.16 13.01 14.90
CA ASN A 143 2.20 14.45 14.68
C ASN A 143 1.35 15.24 15.70
N ASP A 144 0.75 14.57 16.69
CA ASP A 144 -0.05 15.16 17.76
C ASP A 144 -1.27 15.96 17.26
N TRP A 145 -1.96 15.43 16.24
CA TRP A 145 -3.07 16.12 15.55
C TRP A 145 -2.71 17.54 15.09
N ASN A 146 -1.42 17.89 14.97
CA ASN A 146 -0.95 19.27 14.95
C ASN A 146 -1.05 19.91 13.55
N LEU A 147 -2.29 20.03 13.07
CA LEU A 147 -2.63 20.67 11.81
C LEU A 147 -2.33 22.17 11.87
N LYS A 148 -1.73 22.70 10.82
CA LYS A 148 -1.41 24.13 10.67
C LYS A 148 -2.25 24.78 9.57
N GLY A 149 -2.71 26.00 9.81
CA GLY A 149 -3.38 26.81 8.78
C GLY A 149 -4.84 26.44 8.52
N VAL A 150 -5.44 25.62 9.39
CA VAL A 150 -6.87 25.25 9.34
C VAL A 150 -7.73 26.24 10.15
N PRO A 151 -9.02 26.44 9.80
CA PRO A 151 -9.89 27.44 10.43
C PRO A 151 -10.54 26.95 11.74
N PHE A 152 -10.06 25.86 12.33
CA PHE A 152 -10.56 25.24 13.55
C PHE A 152 -9.40 24.86 14.48
N GLN A 153 -9.69 24.64 15.76
CA GLN A 153 -8.67 24.17 16.70
C GLN A 153 -8.43 22.66 16.49
N ALA A 154 -7.21 22.31 16.11
CA ALA A 154 -6.83 20.92 15.89
C ALA A 154 -6.78 20.13 17.21
N GLY A 155 -7.15 18.86 17.14
CA GLY A 155 -7.17 17.94 18.30
C GLY A 155 -8.18 16.82 18.10
N ILE A 156 -8.59 16.16 19.18
CA ILE A 156 -9.56 15.05 19.13
C ILE A 156 -10.97 15.63 19.01
N ASN A 157 -11.39 15.95 17.79
CA ASN A 157 -12.70 16.51 17.47
C ASN A 157 -13.13 16.19 16.03
N MET A 158 -14.40 16.46 15.71
CA MET A 158 -14.98 16.13 14.39
C MET A 158 -14.27 16.81 13.22
N ASP A 159 -13.89 18.09 13.33
CA ASP A 159 -13.30 18.84 12.22
C ASP A 159 -11.91 18.32 11.86
N THR A 160 -11.11 17.99 12.88
CA THR A 160 -9.78 17.40 12.68
C THR A 160 -9.90 16.06 11.96
N TYR A 161 -10.70 15.11 12.46
CA TYR A 161 -10.81 13.81 11.80
C TYR A 161 -11.45 13.88 10.41
N LYS A 162 -12.39 14.80 10.15
CA LYS A 162 -12.90 15.05 8.80
C LYS A 162 -11.78 15.53 7.86
N TYR A 163 -10.89 16.41 8.33
CA TYR A 163 -9.74 16.87 7.55
C TYR A 163 -8.76 15.72 7.23
N TYR A 164 -8.50 14.82 8.18
CA TYR A 164 -7.71 13.60 7.94
C TYR A 164 -8.38 12.67 6.92
N ILE A 165 -9.70 12.48 7.02
CA ILE A 165 -10.49 11.69 6.05
C ILE A 165 -10.40 12.30 4.65
N ASP A 166 -10.50 13.62 4.53
CA ASP A 166 -10.40 14.32 3.24
C ASP A 166 -9.00 14.18 2.64
N PHE A 167 -7.95 14.37 3.44
CA PHE A 167 -6.57 14.14 3.02
C PHE A 167 -6.38 12.69 2.55
N ALA A 168 -6.87 11.71 3.32
CA ALA A 168 -6.77 10.31 2.96
C ALA A 168 -7.51 10.00 1.66
N SER A 169 -8.74 10.52 1.49
CA SER A 169 -9.54 10.33 0.29
C SER A 169 -8.91 10.93 -0.97
N ARG A 170 -8.35 12.14 -0.89
CA ARG A 170 -7.65 12.80 -2.00
C ARG A 170 -6.42 12.00 -2.45
N ASN A 171 -5.67 11.47 -1.49
CA ASN A 171 -4.41 10.76 -1.73
C ASN A 171 -4.57 9.24 -1.92
N GLY A 172 -5.80 8.72 -1.81
CA GLY A 172 -6.04 7.28 -1.97
C GLY A 172 -5.49 6.42 -0.83
N ILE A 173 -5.47 6.96 0.38
CA ILE A 173 -5.09 6.27 1.61
C ILE A 173 -6.33 5.58 2.18
N GLU A 174 -6.21 4.30 2.52
CA GLU A 174 -7.36 3.45 2.84
C GLU A 174 -7.99 3.74 4.21
N PHE A 175 -7.19 4.20 5.19
CA PHE A 175 -7.63 4.30 6.57
C PHE A 175 -7.22 5.61 7.26
N ILE A 176 -7.97 5.95 8.31
CA ILE A 176 -7.49 6.75 9.43
C ILE A 176 -7.58 5.92 10.72
N VAL A 177 -6.77 6.28 11.71
CA VAL A 177 -6.88 5.78 13.07
C VAL A 177 -7.42 6.91 13.95
N LEU A 178 -8.29 6.57 14.90
CA LEU A 178 -8.59 7.39 16.06
C LEU A 178 -7.76 6.80 17.21
N ASP A 179 -6.60 7.41 17.47
CA ASP A 179 -5.64 6.90 18.46
C ASP A 179 -6.08 7.22 19.91
N GLU A 180 -5.19 7.09 20.91
CA GLU A 180 -5.51 7.32 22.33
C GLU A 180 -6.25 8.65 22.55
N GLY A 181 -7.53 8.56 22.96
CA GLY A 181 -8.32 9.70 23.41
C GLY A 181 -9.76 9.80 22.86
N TRP A 182 -10.16 9.01 21.86
CA TRP A 182 -11.57 8.99 21.39
C TRP A 182 -12.58 8.46 22.43
N TYR A 183 -12.09 7.69 23.40
CA TYR A 183 -12.74 7.39 24.68
C TYR A 183 -11.79 7.82 25.81
N ALA A 184 -12.30 7.97 27.04
CA ALA A 184 -11.46 8.33 28.18
C ALA A 184 -10.71 7.10 28.73
N PRO A 185 -9.39 6.92 28.54
CA PRO A 185 -8.71 5.66 28.87
C PRO A 185 -8.79 5.30 30.36
N LYS A 186 -8.75 6.31 31.24
CA LYS A 186 -8.89 6.15 32.69
C LYS A 186 -10.22 5.53 33.14
N SER A 187 -11.28 5.59 32.33
CA SER A 187 -12.56 4.96 32.67
C SER A 187 -12.51 3.44 32.52
N GLY A 188 -11.65 2.94 31.61
CA GLY A 188 -11.67 1.55 31.18
C GLY A 188 -12.96 1.16 30.45
N ASP A 189 -13.73 2.13 29.95
CA ASP A 189 -14.97 1.93 29.22
C ASP A 189 -14.81 2.43 27.79
N MET A 190 -14.40 1.53 26.89
CA MET A 190 -14.28 1.85 25.47
C MET A 190 -15.64 1.86 24.77
N LEU A 191 -16.75 1.54 25.45
CA LEU A 191 -18.09 1.64 24.87
C LEU A 191 -18.64 3.08 24.94
N THR A 192 -18.00 3.98 25.69
CA THR A 192 -18.44 5.38 25.83
C THR A 192 -17.47 6.32 25.13
N VAL A 193 -17.91 6.88 23.99
CA VAL A 193 -17.18 7.89 23.20
C VAL A 193 -17.20 9.24 23.94
N ILE A 194 -16.13 10.03 23.82
CA ILE A 194 -16.10 11.41 24.36
C ILE A 194 -17.14 12.32 23.68
N PRO A 195 -17.65 13.36 24.35
CA PRO A 195 -18.71 14.21 23.79
C PRO A 195 -18.30 15.03 22.56
N GLU A 196 -16.99 15.22 22.34
CA GLU A 196 -16.44 15.94 21.18
C GLU A 196 -16.55 15.14 19.87
N LEU A 197 -16.87 13.84 19.94
CA LEU A 197 -16.93 12.96 18.78
C LEU A 197 -18.32 12.33 18.60
N ASN A 198 -18.84 12.45 17.39
CA ASN A 198 -19.99 11.70 16.90
C ASN A 198 -19.51 10.57 15.98
N LEU A 199 -19.20 9.42 16.58
CA LEU A 199 -18.61 8.30 15.83
C LEU A 199 -19.52 7.77 14.68
N PRO A 200 -20.85 7.63 14.83
CA PRO A 200 -21.73 7.30 13.70
C PRO A 200 -21.60 8.28 12.52
N GLU A 201 -21.54 9.59 12.79
CA GLU A 201 -21.38 10.61 11.75
C GLU A 201 -20.01 10.50 11.07
N LEU A 202 -18.94 10.31 11.85
CA LEU A 202 -17.59 10.22 11.32
C LEU A 202 -17.41 8.98 10.44
N ILE A 203 -17.97 7.83 10.85
CA ILE A 203 -17.96 6.60 10.04
C ILE A 203 -18.77 6.77 8.75
N ALA A 204 -19.93 7.44 8.82
CA ALA A 204 -20.72 7.73 7.62
C ALA A 204 -19.94 8.62 6.64
N TYR A 205 -19.23 9.63 7.17
CA TYR A 205 -18.39 10.53 6.38
C TYR A 205 -17.17 9.82 5.76
N GLY A 206 -16.46 9.02 6.56
CA GLY A 206 -15.37 8.16 6.06
C GLY A 206 -15.85 7.25 4.94
N ARG A 207 -17.01 6.61 5.12
CA ARG A 207 -17.63 5.76 4.08
C ARG A 207 -17.95 6.52 2.81
N SER A 208 -18.51 7.73 2.88
CA SER A 208 -18.78 8.55 1.68
C SER A 208 -17.49 8.98 0.95
N LYS A 209 -16.36 9.02 1.67
CA LYS A 209 -15.04 9.36 1.15
C LYS A 209 -14.19 8.13 0.80
N GLY A 210 -14.69 6.91 1.00
CA GLY A 210 -13.96 5.67 0.75
C GLY A 210 -12.84 5.38 1.75
N VAL A 211 -12.90 5.95 2.95
CA VAL A 211 -11.88 5.84 4.00
C VAL A 211 -12.45 5.05 5.19
N GLY A 212 -11.74 3.99 5.59
CA GLY A 212 -12.06 3.19 6.77
C GLY A 212 -11.55 3.80 8.07
N ILE A 213 -12.21 3.48 9.19
CA ILE A 213 -11.81 3.94 10.52
C ILE A 213 -11.39 2.74 11.38
N VAL A 214 -10.22 2.86 12.01
CA VAL A 214 -9.69 1.93 13.02
C VAL A 214 -9.66 2.66 14.37
N LEU A 215 -10.06 1.98 15.44
CA LEU A 215 -10.11 2.56 16.78
C LEU A 215 -8.98 2.02 17.67
N TRP A 216 -8.29 2.90 18.37
CA TRP A 216 -7.30 2.48 19.38
C TRP A 216 -7.97 2.03 20.68
N THR A 217 -7.39 1.09 21.43
CA THR A 217 -7.84 0.71 22.79
C THR A 217 -6.78 -0.06 23.57
N VAL A 218 -6.88 -0.10 24.89
CA VAL A 218 -5.98 -0.88 25.76
C VAL A 218 -6.37 -2.37 25.76
N PHE A 219 -5.39 -3.28 25.71
CA PHE A 219 -5.59 -4.74 25.65
C PHE A 219 -6.63 -5.28 26.64
N ASN A 220 -6.45 -5.03 27.94
CA ASN A 220 -7.36 -5.57 28.96
C ASN A 220 -8.71 -4.84 28.98
N VAL A 221 -8.78 -3.59 28.49
CA VAL A 221 -10.06 -2.87 28.35
C VAL A 221 -10.90 -3.53 27.27
N LEU A 222 -10.31 -3.80 26.10
CA LEU A 222 -10.97 -4.56 25.03
C LEU A 222 -11.34 -5.97 25.49
N ASP A 223 -10.43 -6.74 26.08
CA ASP A 223 -10.73 -8.12 26.52
C ASP A 223 -11.89 -8.18 27.52
N SER A 224 -11.99 -7.21 28.44
CA SER A 224 -13.08 -7.16 29.44
C SER A 224 -14.46 -6.89 28.83
N GLN A 225 -14.52 -6.27 27.66
CA GLN A 225 -15.74 -5.86 26.95
C GLN A 225 -15.85 -6.51 25.56
N LEU A 226 -15.09 -7.58 25.32
CA LEU A 226 -14.70 -8.03 23.99
C LEU A 226 -15.86 -8.23 23.03
N GLU A 227 -16.84 -9.06 23.40
CA GLU A 227 -17.98 -9.34 22.52
C GLU A 227 -18.88 -8.10 22.34
N ALA A 228 -19.11 -7.32 23.40
CA ALA A 228 -19.93 -6.12 23.32
C ALA A 228 -19.29 -5.05 22.41
N ALA A 229 -17.97 -4.84 22.54
CA ALA A 229 -17.21 -3.93 21.71
C ALA A 229 -17.17 -4.40 20.26
N CYS A 230 -16.88 -5.68 20.01
CA CYS A 230 -16.87 -6.22 18.64
C CYS A 230 -18.24 -6.09 17.96
N ILE A 231 -19.34 -6.47 18.63
CA ILE A 231 -20.70 -6.35 18.07
C ILE A 231 -21.02 -4.89 17.76
N LYS A 232 -20.80 -4.00 18.72
CA LYS A 232 -21.13 -2.57 18.59
C LYS A 232 -20.36 -1.95 17.42
N TYR A 233 -19.04 -2.09 17.41
CA TYR A 233 -18.20 -1.36 16.46
C TYR A 233 -18.21 -1.99 15.06
N ALA A 234 -18.33 -3.31 14.94
CA ALA A 234 -18.57 -3.95 13.64
C ALA A 234 -19.92 -3.50 13.04
N ALA A 235 -20.99 -3.44 13.83
CA ALA A 235 -22.30 -3.00 13.37
C ALA A 235 -22.30 -1.52 12.90
N MET A 236 -21.49 -0.68 13.54
CA MET A 236 -21.30 0.72 13.12
C MET A 236 -20.49 0.83 11.81
N GLY A 237 -19.64 -0.16 11.51
CA GLY A 237 -18.80 -0.20 10.31
C GLY A 237 -17.34 0.17 10.55
N ILE A 238 -16.85 0.07 11.79
CA ILE A 238 -15.42 0.13 12.12
C ILE A 238 -14.70 -1.04 11.43
N LYS A 239 -13.47 -0.79 10.98
CA LYS A 239 -12.67 -1.75 10.21
C LYS A 239 -11.78 -2.64 11.08
N GLY A 240 -11.40 -2.17 12.26
CA GLY A 240 -10.55 -2.91 13.18
C GLY A 240 -10.19 -2.12 14.43
N PHE A 241 -9.28 -2.69 15.21
CA PHE A 241 -8.70 -2.05 16.39
C PHE A 241 -7.18 -2.00 16.34
N LYS A 242 -6.61 -0.87 16.79
CA LYS A 242 -5.22 -0.80 17.24
C LYS A 242 -5.22 -1.06 18.74
N VAL A 243 -4.69 -2.20 19.19
CA VAL A 243 -4.79 -2.64 20.58
C VAL A 243 -3.42 -2.54 21.23
N ASP A 244 -3.34 -1.85 22.37
CA ASP A 244 -2.08 -1.32 22.90
C ASP A 244 -1.91 -1.56 24.40
N PHE A 245 -0.69 -1.39 24.90
CA PHE A 245 -0.30 -1.49 26.30
C PHE A 245 -0.53 -2.87 26.93
N LEU A 246 -0.10 -3.96 26.26
CA LEU A 246 -0.07 -5.29 26.88
C LEU A 246 1.07 -5.40 27.90
N ASP A 247 2.27 -4.98 27.49
CA ASP A 247 3.54 -4.92 28.22
C ASP A 247 3.92 -6.20 29.00
N ARG A 248 3.41 -7.34 28.52
CA ARG A 248 3.47 -8.66 29.16
C ARG A 248 3.55 -9.75 28.09
N ASP A 249 4.27 -10.81 28.39
CA ASP A 249 4.31 -12.05 27.60
C ASP A 249 4.16 -13.30 28.47
N ASP A 250 3.62 -13.16 29.69
CA ASP A 250 3.22 -14.28 30.53
C ASP A 250 2.04 -15.05 29.91
N GLN A 251 1.81 -16.28 30.36
CA GLN A 251 0.79 -17.16 29.75
C GLN A 251 -0.59 -16.49 29.59
N THR A 252 -1.06 -15.71 30.58
CA THR A 252 -2.43 -15.16 30.54
C THR A 252 -2.52 -13.97 29.59
N ALA A 253 -1.43 -13.22 29.41
CA ALA A 253 -1.29 -12.21 28.36
C ALA A 253 -1.32 -12.85 26.96
N ILE A 254 -0.58 -13.94 26.74
CA ILE A 254 -0.64 -14.68 25.46
C ILE A 254 -2.06 -15.20 25.18
N GLU A 255 -2.74 -15.73 26.20
CA GLU A 255 -4.14 -16.18 26.06
C GLU A 255 -5.09 -15.05 25.71
N MET A 256 -4.88 -13.85 26.27
CA MET A 256 -5.65 -12.65 25.94
C MET A 256 -5.51 -12.28 24.46
N VAL A 257 -4.29 -12.27 23.93
CA VAL A 257 -4.02 -11.98 22.50
C VAL A 257 -4.81 -12.93 21.60
N TYR A 258 -4.78 -14.24 21.89
CA TYR A 258 -5.51 -15.24 21.11
C TYR A 258 -7.03 -15.12 21.24
N ARG A 259 -7.55 -14.76 22.43
CA ARG A 259 -8.99 -14.48 22.61
C ARG A 259 -9.44 -13.28 21.77
N ILE A 260 -8.71 -12.17 21.83
CA ILE A 260 -8.99 -10.96 21.06
C ILE A 260 -8.92 -11.25 19.55
N ALA A 261 -7.88 -11.95 19.09
CA ALA A 261 -7.72 -12.34 17.69
C ALA A 261 -8.91 -13.16 17.17
N GLY A 262 -9.32 -14.18 17.93
CA GLY A 262 -10.46 -15.02 17.57
C GLY A 262 -11.81 -14.30 17.60
N ALA A 263 -12.05 -13.42 18.59
CA ALA A 263 -13.29 -12.67 18.69
C ALA A 263 -13.43 -11.62 17.59
N THR A 264 -12.41 -10.81 17.36
CA THR A 264 -12.40 -9.80 16.29
C THR A 264 -12.58 -10.44 14.91
N ALA A 265 -11.95 -11.59 14.66
CA ALA A 265 -12.14 -12.33 13.41
C ALA A 265 -13.59 -12.77 13.17
N ARG A 266 -14.31 -13.24 14.22
CA ARG A 266 -15.74 -13.61 14.11
C ARG A 266 -16.62 -12.44 13.67
N HIS A 267 -16.21 -11.22 14.00
CA HIS A 267 -16.92 -9.98 13.67
C HIS A 267 -16.32 -9.22 12.49
N LYS A 268 -15.38 -9.83 11.75
CA LYS A 268 -14.69 -9.23 10.59
C LYS A 268 -13.98 -7.90 10.92
N LEU A 269 -13.33 -7.85 12.07
CA LEU A 269 -12.50 -6.73 12.52
C LEU A 269 -11.02 -7.11 12.44
N THR A 270 -10.22 -6.22 11.85
CA THR A 270 -8.76 -6.37 11.81
C THR A 270 -8.09 -5.87 13.09
N LEU A 271 -6.83 -6.24 13.27
CA LEU A 271 -6.03 -5.92 14.44
C LEU A 271 -4.66 -5.38 14.04
N ASP A 272 -4.23 -4.36 14.77
CA ASP A 272 -2.86 -3.88 14.85
C ASP A 272 -2.45 -3.88 16.32
N LEU A 273 -1.34 -4.51 16.68
CA LEU A 273 -1.00 -4.80 18.08
C LEU A 273 0.25 -4.02 18.52
N HIS A 274 0.08 -3.15 19.51
CA HIS A 274 1.11 -2.26 20.08
C HIS A 274 1.39 -2.59 21.55
N GLY A 275 2.51 -2.12 22.10
CA GLY A 275 2.93 -2.46 23.47
C GLY A 275 3.02 -3.97 23.68
N ILE A 276 3.43 -4.71 22.64
CA ILE A 276 3.41 -6.17 22.57
C ILE A 276 4.77 -6.70 22.13
N TYR A 277 5.08 -7.94 22.52
CA TYR A 277 6.24 -8.69 22.05
C TYR A 277 6.20 -8.96 20.53
N LYS A 278 7.35 -9.35 19.96
CA LYS A 278 7.51 -9.80 18.57
C LYS A 278 6.42 -10.81 18.12
N PRO A 279 5.94 -10.77 16.86
CA PRO A 279 5.05 -11.79 16.35
C PRO A 279 5.71 -13.18 16.42
N THR A 280 4.90 -14.18 16.74
CA THR A 280 5.33 -15.58 16.83
C THR A 280 4.56 -16.45 15.82
N GLY A 281 4.26 -15.86 14.67
CA GLY A 281 3.48 -16.47 13.59
C GLY A 281 1.96 -16.51 13.82
N ILE A 282 1.45 -15.87 14.88
CA ILE A 282 -0.01 -15.77 15.13
C ILE A 282 -0.76 -15.14 13.95
N ASN A 283 -0.13 -14.27 13.17
CA ASN A 283 -0.68 -13.70 11.94
C ASN A 283 -0.91 -14.74 10.82
N ARG A 284 -0.31 -15.92 10.88
CA ARG A 284 -0.70 -17.06 10.03
C ARG A 284 -2.00 -17.70 10.53
N THR A 285 -2.09 -17.89 11.84
CA THR A 285 -3.23 -18.51 12.53
C THR A 285 -4.48 -17.63 12.46
N TYR A 286 -4.29 -16.32 12.62
CA TYR A 286 -5.29 -15.25 12.59
C TYR A 286 -4.81 -14.14 11.64
N PRO A 287 -5.06 -14.29 10.33
CA PRO A 287 -4.65 -13.31 9.31
C PRO A 287 -5.29 -11.93 9.46
N ASN A 288 -6.30 -11.77 10.31
CA ASN A 288 -6.88 -10.47 10.63
C ASN A 288 -5.97 -9.59 11.49
N ILE A 289 -4.91 -10.15 12.08
CA ILE A 289 -3.82 -9.37 12.68
C ILE A 289 -2.88 -8.92 11.56
N LEU A 290 -2.95 -7.64 11.23
CA LEU A 290 -2.24 -7.06 10.10
C LEU A 290 -0.82 -6.66 10.46
N ASN A 291 -0.60 -6.17 11.68
CA ASN A 291 0.69 -5.66 12.09
C ASN A 291 0.96 -5.76 13.60
N PHE A 292 2.24 -5.58 13.96
CA PHE A 292 2.77 -5.66 15.32
C PHE A 292 3.85 -4.60 15.51
N GLU A 293 3.84 -3.92 16.64
CA GLU A 293 4.91 -3.03 17.05
C GLU A 293 6.10 -3.85 17.60
N GLY A 294 6.32 -3.93 18.92
CA GLY A 294 7.40 -4.71 19.52
C GLY A 294 8.78 -4.39 18.93
N LEU A 295 9.03 -3.10 18.70
CA LEU A 295 10.24 -2.53 18.12
C LEU A 295 10.37 -1.06 18.55
N PHE A 296 11.58 -0.50 18.48
CA PHE A 296 11.85 0.90 18.81
C PHE A 296 11.48 1.81 17.62
N GLY A 297 10.19 2.10 17.48
CA GLY A 297 9.61 2.72 16.29
C GLY A 297 9.81 4.24 16.17
N MET A 298 9.24 4.83 15.13
CA MET A 298 9.33 6.29 14.89
C MET A 298 8.68 7.13 15.98
N GLU A 299 7.80 6.59 16.83
CA GLU A 299 7.29 7.32 18.00
C GLU A 299 8.42 7.83 18.91
N GLU A 300 9.50 7.06 19.02
CA GLU A 300 10.60 7.35 19.93
C GLU A 300 11.29 8.67 19.59
N VAL A 301 11.27 9.10 18.33
CA VAL A 301 11.90 10.37 17.91
C VAL A 301 11.23 11.60 18.52
N LYS A 302 10.03 11.46 19.10
CA LYS A 302 9.33 12.52 19.84
C LYS A 302 10.05 12.91 21.14
N TRP A 303 10.82 12.00 21.75
CA TRP A 303 11.38 12.19 23.10
C TRP A 303 12.75 11.53 23.36
N THR A 304 13.26 10.72 22.42
CA THR A 304 14.54 10.01 22.58
C THR A 304 15.74 10.96 22.58
N ASP A 305 16.96 10.44 22.74
CA ASP A 305 18.24 11.17 22.66
C ASP A 305 19.03 10.74 21.41
N ILE A 306 19.94 11.57 20.90
CA ILE A 306 20.73 11.27 19.68
C ILE A 306 21.57 10.00 19.82
N LYS A 307 21.93 9.62 21.06
CA LYS A 307 22.64 8.36 21.34
C LYS A 307 21.83 7.12 20.95
N ASN A 308 20.49 7.24 20.94
CA ASN A 308 19.58 6.20 20.48
C ASN A 308 19.47 6.31 18.95
N ASN A 309 20.52 5.82 18.31
CA ASN A 309 20.83 5.98 16.91
C ASN A 309 19.81 5.28 15.98
N MET A 310 18.79 6.02 15.52
CA MET A 310 17.73 5.48 14.66
C MET A 310 18.24 4.97 13.30
N PRO A 311 19.10 5.66 12.54
CA PRO A 311 19.56 5.12 11.25
C PRO A 311 20.35 3.82 11.39
N LEU A 312 21.06 3.62 12.52
CA LEU A 312 21.66 2.32 12.83
C LEU A 312 20.60 1.27 13.17
N TYR A 313 19.59 1.63 13.96
CA TYR A 313 18.49 0.75 14.32
C TYR A 313 17.75 0.26 13.07
N ASP A 314 17.45 1.17 12.14
CA ASP A 314 16.68 0.93 10.91
C ASP A 314 17.38 -0.01 9.93
N VAL A 315 18.71 -0.11 9.99
CA VAL A 315 19.50 -1.11 9.22
C VAL A 315 19.95 -2.31 10.07
N THR A 316 19.46 -2.42 11.31
CA THR A 316 19.73 -3.56 12.21
C THR A 316 18.49 -4.43 12.37
N PHE A 317 17.35 -3.83 12.73
CA PHE A 317 16.14 -4.57 13.04
C PHE A 317 15.56 -5.38 11.86
N PRO A 318 15.73 -4.98 10.57
CA PRO A 318 15.28 -5.80 9.45
C PRO A 318 15.94 -7.20 9.41
N PHE A 319 17.16 -7.30 9.93
CA PHE A 319 17.91 -8.55 10.01
C PHE A 319 17.66 -9.33 11.30
N ILE A 320 16.92 -8.77 12.26
CA ILE A 320 16.71 -9.38 13.58
C ILE A 320 15.21 -9.43 13.92
N ARG A 321 14.61 -8.30 14.31
CA ARG A 321 13.19 -8.21 14.70
C ARG A 321 12.25 -8.59 13.55
N MET A 322 12.55 -8.20 12.31
CA MET A 322 11.67 -8.48 11.17
C MET A 322 11.68 -9.96 10.76
N MET A 323 12.68 -10.75 11.18
CA MET A 323 12.66 -12.22 11.02
C MET A 323 11.48 -12.89 11.76
N ALA A 324 10.92 -12.21 12.77
CA ALA A 324 9.77 -12.70 13.51
C ALA A 324 8.44 -12.48 12.76
N GLY A 325 8.40 -11.49 11.86
CA GLY A 325 7.20 -11.10 11.12
C GLY A 325 7.05 -9.58 11.00
N PRO A 326 5.88 -9.10 10.56
CA PRO A 326 5.61 -7.70 10.26
C PRO A 326 5.93 -6.72 11.38
N VAL A 327 6.12 -5.47 10.98
CA VAL A 327 6.51 -4.35 11.85
C VAL A 327 5.63 -3.13 11.61
N ASP A 328 5.07 -2.56 12.67
CA ASP A 328 4.51 -1.22 12.64
C ASP A 328 5.55 -0.21 13.12
N TYR A 329 6.45 0.15 12.22
CA TYR A 329 7.52 1.13 12.50
C TYR A 329 7.01 2.58 12.48
N THR A 330 5.88 2.82 11.79
CA THR A 330 5.26 4.13 11.59
C THR A 330 6.12 5.17 10.82
N PRO A 331 6.62 4.86 9.60
CA PRO A 331 7.49 5.77 8.84
C PRO A 331 6.75 6.99 8.28
N GLY A 332 7.50 7.85 7.59
CA GLY A 332 6.95 8.88 6.69
C GLY A 332 7.10 10.31 7.17
N ALA A 333 8.06 10.60 8.07
CA ALA A 333 8.31 11.96 8.51
C ALA A 333 8.80 12.84 7.34
N MET A 334 8.16 14.01 7.14
CA MET A 334 8.56 14.98 6.12
C MET A 334 9.60 15.98 6.64
N ARG A 335 9.73 16.11 7.96
CA ARG A 335 10.84 16.82 8.59
C ARG A 335 11.97 15.84 8.91
N ASN A 336 13.14 16.07 8.32
CA ASN A 336 14.27 15.15 8.39
C ASN A 336 15.50 15.90 8.93
N ALA A 337 16.32 15.25 9.75
CA ALA A 337 17.48 15.90 10.37
C ALA A 337 18.76 15.07 10.28
N THR A 338 19.83 15.78 9.94
CA THR A 338 21.20 15.24 10.01
C THR A 338 21.56 14.92 11.46
N LYS A 339 22.63 14.14 11.64
CA LYS A 339 23.15 13.81 12.99
C LYS A 339 23.44 15.04 13.85
N ALA A 340 23.85 16.15 13.24
CA ALA A 340 24.20 17.38 13.94
C ALA A 340 22.96 18.24 14.27
N ASP A 341 21.95 18.22 13.40
CA ASP A 341 20.77 19.08 13.54
C ASP A 341 19.64 18.42 14.32
N TRP A 342 19.69 17.12 14.55
CA TRP A 342 18.60 16.39 15.19
C TRP A 342 18.34 16.89 16.62
N ARG A 343 17.05 16.99 16.96
CA ARG A 343 16.55 17.15 18.33
C ARG A 343 15.20 16.47 18.49
N ALA A 344 14.94 15.91 19.68
CA ALA A 344 13.61 15.45 20.04
C ALA A 344 12.65 16.63 20.21
N VAL A 345 11.50 16.55 19.54
CA VAL A 345 10.42 17.55 19.62
C VAL A 345 9.09 16.81 19.58
N TYR A 346 8.28 16.96 20.63
CA TYR A 346 7.05 16.18 20.76
C TYR A 346 5.97 16.56 19.74
N TYR A 347 5.68 17.86 19.59
CA TYR A 347 4.54 18.38 18.83
C TYR A 347 4.78 18.49 17.32
N THR A 348 6.04 18.58 16.92
CA THR A 348 6.45 18.59 15.52
C THR A 348 7.69 17.72 15.47
N PRO A 349 7.59 16.39 15.35
CA PRO A 349 8.76 15.53 15.43
C PRO A 349 9.57 15.57 14.12
N MET A 350 10.74 14.94 14.10
CA MET A 350 11.59 14.77 12.91
C MET A 350 12.20 13.38 12.92
N SER A 351 12.41 12.78 11.74
CA SER A 351 13.28 11.61 11.66
C SER A 351 14.75 12.01 11.81
N MET A 352 15.56 11.09 12.33
CA MET A 352 17.00 11.11 12.08
C MET A 352 17.26 10.59 10.65
N GLY A 353 18.27 11.12 9.97
CA GLY A 353 18.57 10.73 8.58
C GLY A 353 17.78 11.55 7.57
N THR A 354 17.69 11.07 6.33
CA THR A 354 17.19 11.86 5.19
C THR A 354 15.73 11.57 4.80
N ARG A 355 15.18 12.41 3.92
CA ARG A 355 13.87 12.16 3.27
C ARG A 355 13.83 10.80 2.58
N CYS A 356 14.85 10.46 1.81
CA CYS A 356 14.88 9.19 1.07
C CYS A 356 15.05 7.97 1.98
N HIS A 357 15.62 8.11 3.18
CA HIS A 357 15.58 7.07 4.21
C HIS A 357 14.12 6.73 4.61
N GLN A 358 13.30 7.75 4.84
CA GLN A 358 11.87 7.57 5.16
C GLN A 358 11.07 6.98 4.00
N LEU A 359 11.34 7.37 2.75
CA LEU A 359 10.71 6.76 1.58
C LEU A 359 11.10 5.29 1.42
N ALA A 360 12.37 4.95 1.66
CA ALA A 360 12.88 3.59 1.59
C ALA A 360 12.26 2.67 2.66
N ALA A 361 11.91 3.21 3.83
CA ALA A 361 11.29 2.46 4.93
C ALA A 361 9.98 1.77 4.49
N TYR A 362 9.18 2.38 3.62
CA TYR A 362 7.95 1.77 3.07
C TYR A 362 8.20 0.53 2.19
N ILE A 363 9.43 0.33 1.71
CA ILE A 363 9.82 -0.82 0.90
C ILE A 363 10.64 -1.81 1.72
N VAL A 364 11.52 -1.36 2.60
CA VAL A 364 12.35 -2.28 3.40
C VAL A 364 11.51 -2.93 4.50
N HIS A 365 10.70 -2.16 5.23
CA HIS A 365 9.93 -2.67 6.36
C HIS A 365 8.68 -3.41 5.87
N ASP A 366 8.51 -4.66 6.31
CA ASP A 366 7.31 -5.45 5.97
C ASP A 366 6.13 -5.04 6.85
N SER A 367 5.24 -4.22 6.28
CA SER A 367 4.15 -3.57 7.01
C SER A 367 2.84 -3.61 6.18
N PRO A 368 2.00 -4.66 6.36
CA PRO A 368 0.72 -4.79 5.66
C PRO A 368 -0.33 -3.72 6.04
N PHE A 369 -0.15 -3.08 7.19
CA PHE A 369 -0.92 -1.94 7.68
C PHE A 369 0.08 -0.90 8.17
N THR A 370 0.27 0.18 7.39
CA THR A 370 1.42 1.08 7.55
C THR A 370 1.00 2.54 7.65
N MET A 371 1.68 3.29 8.51
CA MET A 371 1.35 4.68 8.77
C MET A 371 2.00 5.64 7.78
N LEU A 372 1.31 6.74 7.50
CA LEU A 372 1.89 8.04 7.17
C LEU A 372 1.86 8.84 8.48
N CYS A 373 3.00 8.92 9.18
CA CYS A 373 3.05 9.44 10.55
C CYS A 373 2.86 10.95 10.67
N ASP A 374 3.21 11.72 9.63
CA ASP A 374 3.25 13.19 9.70
C ASP A 374 1.85 13.82 9.53
N ALA A 375 1.73 15.10 9.87
CA ALA A 375 0.47 15.80 9.72
C ALA A 375 0.11 15.95 8.23
N PRO A 376 -1.17 15.80 7.83
CA PRO A 376 -1.64 16.11 6.48
C PRO A 376 -1.14 17.46 5.93
N THR A 377 -1.09 18.49 6.78
CA THR A 377 -0.60 19.82 6.37
C THR A 377 0.90 19.86 6.02
N GLN A 378 1.70 18.90 6.51
CA GLN A 378 3.09 18.75 6.08
C GLN A 378 3.18 18.00 4.76
N TYR A 379 2.39 16.94 4.61
CA TYR A 379 2.31 16.17 3.37
C TYR A 379 1.82 16.99 2.18
N GLU A 380 0.91 17.94 2.38
CA GLU A 380 0.42 18.84 1.34
C GLU A 380 1.52 19.75 0.75
N HIS A 381 2.64 19.94 1.46
CA HIS A 381 3.82 20.64 0.95
C HIS A 381 4.81 19.72 0.20
N GLU A 382 4.56 18.41 0.25
CA GLU A 382 5.47 17.35 -0.21
C GLU A 382 4.74 16.32 -1.07
N GLN A 383 3.80 16.79 -1.90
CA GLN A 383 2.87 15.93 -2.66
C GLN A 383 3.59 14.88 -3.51
N GLU A 384 4.77 15.18 -4.05
CA GLU A 384 5.55 14.21 -4.82
C GLU A 384 5.98 12.99 -3.97
N CYS A 385 6.34 13.21 -2.70
CA CYS A 385 6.61 12.13 -1.75
C CYS A 385 5.33 11.36 -1.40
N VAL A 386 4.20 12.05 -1.23
CA VAL A 386 2.89 11.42 -0.94
C VAL A 386 2.44 10.53 -2.10
N ASP A 387 2.55 11.01 -3.33
CA ASP A 387 2.21 10.26 -4.54
C ASP A 387 3.08 9.01 -4.66
N PHE A 388 4.38 9.13 -4.37
CA PHE A 388 5.27 7.97 -4.33
C PHE A 388 4.84 6.96 -3.27
N ILE A 389 4.71 7.39 -2.00
CA ILE A 389 4.31 6.53 -0.87
C ILE A 389 2.99 5.82 -1.18
N THR A 390 1.97 6.57 -1.59
CA THR A 390 0.64 6.01 -1.83
C THR A 390 0.61 5.03 -3.00
N SER A 391 1.50 5.19 -3.99
CA SER A 391 1.65 4.24 -5.10
C SER A 391 2.26 2.88 -4.70
N LEU A 392 2.91 2.77 -3.54
CA LEU A 392 3.55 1.53 -3.10
C LEU A 392 2.51 0.48 -2.62
N PRO A 393 2.66 -0.80 -2.98
CA PRO A 393 1.79 -1.84 -2.46
C PRO A 393 2.23 -2.25 -1.05
N VAL A 394 1.26 -2.47 -0.17
CA VAL A 394 1.50 -3.11 1.16
C VAL A 394 1.47 -4.65 1.08
N LYS A 395 1.08 -5.20 -0.07
CA LYS A 395 1.07 -6.66 -0.35
C LYS A 395 1.88 -6.97 -1.59
N THR A 396 2.90 -7.80 -1.43
CA THR A 396 3.84 -8.17 -2.50
C THR A 396 3.80 -9.67 -2.75
N ASP A 397 4.17 -10.08 -3.96
CA ASP A 397 4.15 -11.50 -4.36
C ASP A 397 5.48 -12.19 -3.99
N SER A 398 6.57 -11.42 -3.95
CA SER A 398 7.88 -11.89 -3.47
C SER A 398 8.73 -10.73 -2.97
N THR A 399 9.65 -11.04 -2.07
CA THR A 399 10.63 -10.11 -1.49
C THR A 399 12.00 -10.77 -1.51
N PHE A 400 13.05 -10.03 -1.86
CA PHE A 400 14.43 -10.45 -1.70
C PHE A 400 15.33 -9.29 -1.28
N ILE A 401 16.44 -9.63 -0.64
CA ILE A 401 17.49 -8.68 -0.31
C ILE A 401 18.50 -8.70 -1.45
N VAL A 402 18.59 -7.59 -2.18
CA VAL A 402 19.53 -7.42 -3.30
C VAL A 402 20.96 -7.46 -2.78
N THR A 403 21.20 -6.72 -1.69
CA THR A 403 22.45 -6.70 -0.95
C THR A 403 22.19 -6.09 0.43
N GLY A 404 23.04 -6.39 1.41
CA GLY A 404 22.92 -5.84 2.75
C GLY A 404 23.92 -6.45 3.70
N GLU A 405 24.23 -5.70 4.76
CA GLU A 405 25.09 -6.13 5.85
C GLU A 405 24.49 -5.60 7.15
N LEU A 406 24.33 -6.49 8.13
CA LEU A 406 23.71 -6.20 9.42
C LEU A 406 24.34 -4.94 10.04
N ALA A 407 23.49 -4.02 10.49
CA ALA A 407 23.89 -2.78 11.17
C ALA A 407 24.66 -1.77 10.30
N LYS A 408 24.76 -2.01 8.98
CA LYS A 408 25.39 -1.09 8.03
C LYS A 408 24.43 -0.58 6.98
N TYR A 409 23.78 -1.48 6.24
CA TYR A 409 22.84 -1.10 5.17
C TYR A 409 22.01 -2.29 4.70
N ILE A 410 20.91 -1.99 4.02
CA ILE A 410 20.04 -2.98 3.39
C ILE A 410 19.47 -2.42 2.09
N VAL A 411 19.39 -3.26 1.05
CA VAL A 411 18.67 -2.98 -0.19
C VAL A 411 17.67 -4.10 -0.43
N THR A 412 16.40 -3.77 -0.30
CA THR A 412 15.28 -4.70 -0.46
C THR A 412 14.61 -4.45 -1.79
N ALA A 413 14.29 -5.52 -2.53
CA ALA A 413 13.43 -5.46 -3.70
C ALA A 413 12.18 -6.31 -3.47
N ARG A 414 11.02 -5.75 -3.82
CA ARG A 414 9.72 -6.39 -3.74
C ARG A 414 9.06 -6.40 -5.11
N LYS A 415 8.42 -7.52 -5.45
CA LYS A 415 7.66 -7.68 -6.69
C LYS A 415 6.17 -7.64 -6.41
N LYS A 416 5.41 -6.90 -7.22
CA LYS A 416 3.96 -7.01 -7.28
C LYS A 416 3.50 -7.08 -8.73
N GLU A 417 2.95 -8.20 -9.13
CA GLU A 417 2.59 -8.53 -10.50
C GLU A 417 3.78 -8.29 -11.45
N THR A 418 3.73 -7.26 -12.27
CA THR A 418 4.80 -6.89 -13.20
C THR A 418 5.72 -5.79 -12.66
N ASN A 419 5.32 -5.11 -11.58
CA ASN A 419 6.03 -3.98 -10.99
C ASN A 419 7.06 -4.43 -9.96
N TRP A 420 8.12 -3.63 -9.81
CA TRP A 420 9.13 -3.79 -8.79
C TRP A 420 9.28 -2.53 -7.94
N TYR A 421 9.57 -2.71 -6.67
CA TYR A 421 9.81 -1.64 -5.71
C TYR A 421 11.11 -1.95 -4.98
N ILE A 422 12.06 -1.03 -5.02
CA ILE A 422 13.39 -1.21 -4.46
C ILE A 422 13.66 -0.07 -3.48
N GLY A 423 14.03 -0.40 -2.24
CA GLY A 423 14.37 0.57 -1.22
C GLY A 423 15.73 0.24 -0.62
N GLY A 424 16.57 1.24 -0.43
CA GLY A 424 17.86 1.11 0.23
C GLY A 424 18.02 2.10 1.36
N MET A 425 18.62 1.66 2.47
CA MET A 425 18.93 2.49 3.63
C MET A 425 20.35 2.19 4.12
N THR A 426 21.04 3.22 4.59
CA THR A 426 22.36 3.10 5.25
C THR A 426 22.31 3.70 6.66
N ASN A 427 23.23 3.26 7.52
CA ASN A 427 23.50 3.87 8.82
C ASN A 427 24.12 5.28 8.64
N TRP A 428 24.72 5.85 9.69
CA TRP A 428 25.42 7.15 9.56
C TRP A 428 26.67 7.12 8.65
N ASP A 429 27.11 5.96 8.17
CA ASP A 429 28.21 5.89 7.22
C ASP A 429 27.65 6.03 5.80
N GLU A 430 28.11 7.06 5.09
CA GLU A 430 27.80 7.29 3.67
C GLU A 430 28.19 6.07 2.82
N ARG A 431 27.46 5.86 1.72
CA ARG A 431 27.64 4.64 0.93
C ARG A 431 27.32 4.85 -0.53
N ASP A 432 28.20 4.35 -1.38
CA ASP A 432 27.92 4.16 -2.79
C ASP A 432 27.56 2.69 -3.05
N ILE A 433 26.49 2.48 -3.80
CA ILE A 433 26.09 1.15 -4.29
C ILE A 433 25.91 1.18 -5.81
N THR A 434 25.93 0.01 -6.43
CA THR A 434 25.50 -0.16 -7.82
C THR A 434 24.34 -1.14 -7.85
N LEU A 435 23.15 -0.65 -8.21
CA LEU A 435 21.96 -1.48 -8.34
C LEU A 435 22.01 -2.25 -9.66
N ASP A 436 22.01 -3.58 -9.54
CA ASP A 436 22.02 -4.53 -10.65
C ASP A 436 20.60 -5.01 -10.97
N PHE A 437 20.13 -4.70 -12.17
CA PHE A 437 18.79 -5.07 -12.63
C PHE A 437 18.69 -6.46 -13.30
N SER A 438 19.67 -7.34 -13.08
CA SER A 438 19.71 -8.69 -13.71
C SER A 438 18.51 -9.58 -13.37
N PHE A 439 17.73 -9.23 -12.34
CA PHE A 439 16.46 -9.90 -11.99
C PHE A 439 15.32 -9.58 -12.96
N LEU A 440 15.43 -8.54 -13.81
CA LEU A 440 14.40 -8.18 -14.78
C LEU A 440 14.31 -9.22 -15.92
N PRO A 441 13.11 -9.39 -16.54
CA PRO A 441 12.95 -10.25 -17.70
C PRO A 441 13.77 -9.80 -18.91
N THR A 442 14.27 -10.76 -19.69
CA THR A 442 15.01 -10.49 -20.92
C THR A 442 14.14 -9.79 -21.97
N GLY A 443 14.66 -8.75 -22.63
CA GLY A 443 13.97 -8.04 -23.71
C GLY A 443 12.83 -7.14 -23.24
N LYS A 444 12.69 -6.90 -21.93
CA LYS A 444 11.71 -5.97 -21.36
C LYS A 444 12.43 -4.74 -20.81
N GLN A 445 11.85 -3.59 -21.09
CA GLN A 445 12.28 -2.30 -20.53
C GLN A 445 11.29 -1.87 -19.46
N TYR A 446 11.79 -1.11 -18.49
CA TYR A 446 11.06 -0.57 -17.37
C TYR A 446 11.34 0.91 -17.23
N ILE A 447 10.31 1.68 -16.88
CA ILE A 447 10.45 3.04 -16.39
C ILE A 447 10.77 2.97 -14.90
N ALA A 448 11.93 3.49 -14.54
CA ALA A 448 12.44 3.63 -13.19
C ALA A 448 12.15 5.05 -12.68
N THR A 449 11.29 5.19 -11.68
CA THR A 449 11.10 6.44 -10.92
C THR A 449 11.89 6.33 -9.61
N LEU A 450 13.04 7.00 -9.56
CA LEU A 450 13.99 7.00 -8.46
C LEU A 450 13.83 8.26 -7.61
N PHE A 451 13.76 8.09 -6.29
CA PHE A 451 14.03 9.11 -5.29
C PHE A 451 15.35 8.77 -4.60
N ALA A 452 16.33 9.64 -4.72
CA ALA A 452 17.64 9.47 -4.09
C ALA A 452 18.01 10.72 -3.30
N ASP A 453 18.90 10.55 -2.31
CA ASP A 453 19.43 11.67 -1.53
C ASP A 453 19.99 12.76 -2.44
N GLY A 454 19.63 14.01 -2.14
CA GLY A 454 20.16 15.17 -2.85
C GLY A 454 21.65 15.37 -2.55
N ILE A 455 22.33 16.10 -3.41
CA ILE A 455 23.79 16.32 -3.27
C ILE A 455 24.16 17.03 -1.96
N ASN A 456 23.21 17.71 -1.30
CA ASN A 456 23.41 18.39 -0.02
C ASN A 456 22.76 17.67 1.17
N ALA A 457 22.26 16.44 1.00
CA ALA A 457 21.49 15.72 2.01
C ALA A 457 22.24 15.54 3.35
N ASN A 458 23.57 15.46 3.33
CA ASN A 458 24.42 15.43 4.52
C ASN A 458 24.31 16.68 5.41
N LYS A 459 23.82 17.81 4.87
CA LYS A 459 23.61 19.08 5.59
C LYS A 459 22.15 19.55 5.58
N GLN A 460 21.37 19.17 4.57
CA GLN A 460 19.96 19.48 4.43
C GLN A 460 19.24 18.14 4.23
N ALA A 461 18.90 17.46 5.32
CA ALA A 461 18.40 16.09 5.26
C ALA A 461 17.08 15.92 4.48
N GLU A 462 16.35 17.00 4.22
CA GLU A 462 15.17 17.03 3.36
C GLU A 462 15.52 17.09 1.85
N ASP A 463 16.77 17.37 1.47
CA ASP A 463 17.22 17.46 0.08
C ASP A 463 17.17 16.08 -0.59
N TYR A 464 16.35 15.96 -1.64
CA TYR A 464 16.24 14.77 -2.47
C TYR A 464 16.16 15.16 -3.95
N LYS A 465 16.48 14.18 -4.81
CA LYS A 465 16.28 14.28 -6.25
C LYS A 465 15.36 13.16 -6.71
N ARG A 466 14.38 13.51 -7.54
CA ARG A 466 13.61 12.55 -8.33
C ARG A 466 14.15 12.45 -9.75
N GLU A 467 14.32 11.23 -10.23
CA GLU A 467 14.75 10.93 -11.59
C GLU A 467 13.82 9.89 -12.23
N VAL A 468 13.57 10.07 -13.52
CA VAL A 468 12.86 9.08 -14.34
C VAL A 468 13.79 8.64 -15.45
N LEU A 469 14.08 7.34 -15.50
CA LEU A 469 14.97 6.75 -16.50
C LEU A 469 14.42 5.41 -17.02
N THR A 470 14.87 4.98 -18.18
CA THR A 470 14.53 3.65 -18.72
C THR A 470 15.65 2.67 -18.37
N VAL A 471 15.28 1.52 -17.81
CA VAL A 471 16.21 0.43 -17.46
C VAL A 471 15.77 -0.89 -18.07
N ASP A 472 16.72 -1.80 -18.19
CA ASP A 472 16.54 -3.19 -18.60
C ASP A 472 17.41 -4.12 -17.74
N LYS A 473 17.42 -5.41 -18.06
CA LYS A 473 18.20 -6.43 -17.35
C LYS A 473 19.72 -6.14 -17.32
N GLN A 474 20.23 -5.43 -18.33
CA GLN A 474 21.65 -5.12 -18.50
C GLN A 474 22.06 -3.84 -17.77
N SER A 475 21.09 -3.03 -17.37
CA SER A 475 21.31 -1.76 -16.69
C SER A 475 22.02 -1.96 -15.34
N ARG A 476 22.90 -1.02 -15.01
CA ARG A 476 23.62 -0.90 -13.72
C ARG A 476 23.56 0.55 -13.29
N LEU A 477 22.91 0.83 -12.17
CA LEU A 477 22.67 2.21 -11.72
C LEU A 477 23.48 2.50 -10.46
N PRO A 478 24.51 3.38 -10.52
CA PRO A 478 25.18 3.86 -9.33
C PRO A 478 24.24 4.75 -8.53
N ILE A 479 24.19 4.55 -7.21
CA ILE A 479 23.37 5.34 -6.28
C ILE A 479 24.22 5.67 -5.07
N HIS A 480 24.29 6.96 -4.74
CA HIS A 480 24.91 7.46 -3.53
C HIS A 480 23.85 7.59 -2.43
N LEU A 481 24.16 7.10 -1.22
CA LEU A 481 23.37 7.26 -0.02
C LEU A 481 24.14 8.16 0.94
N ALA A 482 23.51 9.26 1.34
CA ALA A 482 24.06 10.18 2.32
C ALA A 482 24.13 9.55 3.72
N SER A 483 24.72 10.26 4.68
CA SER A 483 24.82 9.82 6.08
C SER A 483 23.43 9.69 6.71
N GLY A 484 23.06 8.48 7.13
CA GLY A 484 21.70 8.16 7.57
C GLY A 484 20.67 8.23 6.44
N GLY A 485 21.13 8.09 5.20
CA GLY A 485 20.35 8.29 4.00
C GLY A 485 19.79 7.02 3.37
N GLY A 486 19.35 7.13 2.13
CA GLY A 486 18.69 6.05 1.40
C GLY A 486 18.24 6.42 0.00
N PHE A 487 17.51 5.50 -0.62
CA PHE A 487 16.81 5.73 -1.89
C PHE A 487 15.56 4.85 -1.98
N ALA A 488 14.59 5.27 -2.76
CA ALA A 488 13.40 4.50 -3.07
C ALA A 488 13.12 4.55 -4.58
N LEU A 489 12.81 3.40 -5.17
CA LEU A 489 12.72 3.22 -6.60
C LEU A 489 11.50 2.37 -6.95
N LYS A 490 10.70 2.85 -7.90
CA LYS A 490 9.59 2.11 -8.50
C LYS A 490 9.93 1.79 -9.96
N LEU A 491 9.78 0.53 -10.35
CA LEU A 491 9.90 0.07 -11.73
C LEU A 491 8.54 -0.37 -12.26
N GLU A 492 8.12 0.25 -13.35
CA GLU A 492 6.90 -0.10 -14.09
C GLU A 492 7.26 -0.49 -15.52
N PRO A 493 6.53 -1.42 -16.16
CA PRO A 493 6.78 -1.78 -17.55
C PRO A 493 6.78 -0.56 -18.46
N CYS A 494 7.79 -0.45 -19.32
CA CYS A 494 7.76 0.52 -20.40
C CYS A 494 6.72 0.08 -21.44
N PRO A 495 5.86 0.99 -21.93
CA PRO A 495 4.99 0.68 -23.05
C PRO A 495 5.81 0.28 -24.29
N VAL A 496 5.25 -0.61 -25.11
CA VAL A 496 5.88 -1.09 -26.34
C VAL A 496 5.20 -0.46 -27.54
N ARG A 497 5.93 0.34 -28.32
CA ARG A 497 5.42 1.00 -29.52
C ARG A 497 6.48 1.08 -30.61
N GLY A 498 6.02 1.13 -31.86
CA GLY A 498 6.86 1.40 -33.03
C GLY A 498 7.17 2.89 -33.21
N THR A 499 7.45 3.26 -34.45
CA THR A 499 7.62 4.65 -34.89
C THR A 499 6.46 5.05 -35.77
N VAL A 500 6.10 6.34 -35.80
CA VAL A 500 5.08 6.85 -36.73
C VAL A 500 5.64 6.81 -38.16
N THR A 501 4.88 6.22 -39.07
CA THR A 501 5.20 6.10 -40.50
C THR A 501 4.00 6.48 -41.35
N SER A 502 4.16 6.49 -42.68
CA SER A 502 3.01 6.42 -43.59
C SER A 502 2.32 5.06 -43.50
N VAL A 503 1.06 4.97 -43.95
CA VAL A 503 0.32 3.71 -44.05
C VAL A 503 1.10 2.70 -44.92
N PRO A 504 1.44 1.50 -44.40
CA PRO A 504 2.16 0.50 -45.18
C PRO A 504 1.34 -0.02 -46.37
N GLU A 505 2.03 -0.34 -47.47
CA GLU A 505 1.39 -0.97 -48.64
C GLU A 505 0.70 -2.30 -48.25
N GLY A 506 -0.49 -2.54 -48.81
CA GLY A 506 -1.24 -3.78 -48.60
C GLY A 506 -2.11 -3.84 -47.34
N LYS A 507 -2.15 -2.80 -46.50
CA LYS A 507 -2.97 -2.79 -45.26
C LYS A 507 -4.47 -2.49 -45.46
N ASN A 508 -4.97 -2.25 -46.68
CA ASN A 508 -6.38 -1.93 -46.99
C ASN A 508 -7.01 -0.81 -46.10
N ILE A 509 -6.19 0.09 -45.57
CA ILE A 509 -6.65 1.21 -44.74
C ILE A 509 -7.15 2.35 -45.64
N PRO A 510 -8.28 3.01 -45.32
CA PRO A 510 -8.81 4.12 -46.11
C PRO A 510 -7.78 5.23 -46.38
N SER A 511 -7.81 5.79 -47.59
CA SER A 511 -6.84 6.80 -48.03
C SER A 511 -6.87 8.12 -47.23
N PHE A 512 -7.91 8.32 -46.40
CA PHE A 512 -7.99 9.40 -45.41
C PHE A 512 -6.82 9.35 -44.43
N TYR A 513 -6.45 8.15 -43.97
CA TYR A 513 -5.37 7.95 -43.01
C TYR A 513 -4.02 8.09 -43.71
N LYS A 514 -3.16 8.95 -43.14
CA LYS A 514 -1.81 9.23 -43.65
C LYS A 514 -0.72 8.79 -42.69
N LYS A 515 -1.03 8.66 -41.39
CA LYS A 515 -0.09 8.25 -40.36
C LYS A 515 -0.47 6.90 -39.77
N TYR A 516 0.54 6.13 -39.42
CA TYR A 516 0.44 4.75 -38.94
C TYR A 516 1.49 4.48 -37.88
N ILE A 517 1.14 3.75 -36.82
CA ILE A 517 2.09 3.21 -35.85
C ILE A 517 1.57 1.86 -35.35
N GLU A 518 2.48 0.92 -35.07
CA GLU A 518 2.12 -0.38 -34.47
C GLU A 518 2.48 -0.42 -32.98
N THR A 519 1.68 -1.16 -32.22
CA THR A 519 1.91 -1.50 -30.82
C THR A 519 1.55 -2.97 -30.61
N GLU A 520 2.57 -3.81 -30.46
CA GLU A 520 2.41 -5.24 -30.17
C GLU A 520 1.44 -5.98 -31.11
N GLY A 521 1.41 -5.61 -32.39
CA GLY A 521 0.58 -6.23 -33.43
C GLY A 521 -0.78 -5.56 -33.67
N LEU A 522 -1.23 -4.67 -32.78
CA LEU A 522 -2.30 -3.70 -33.09
C LEU A 522 -1.69 -2.46 -33.73
N TYR A 523 -2.53 -1.60 -34.29
CA TYR A 523 -2.08 -0.35 -34.88
C TYR A 523 -2.98 0.84 -34.55
N VAL A 524 -2.39 2.03 -34.63
CA VAL A 524 -3.07 3.32 -34.51
C VAL A 524 -2.90 4.08 -35.83
N THR A 525 -3.99 4.63 -36.35
CA THR A 525 -4.02 5.45 -37.56
C THR A 525 -4.56 6.86 -37.28
N SER A 526 -4.19 7.80 -38.14
CA SER A 526 -4.79 9.13 -38.17
C SER A 526 -4.55 9.83 -39.52
N SER A 527 -5.19 10.97 -39.72
CA SER A 527 -4.88 11.86 -40.83
C SER A 527 -3.47 12.45 -40.70
N GLU A 528 -3.05 13.23 -41.69
CA GLU A 528 -1.79 13.99 -41.63
C GLU A 528 -1.79 15.12 -40.58
N ARG A 529 -2.98 15.53 -40.10
CA ARG A 529 -3.15 16.70 -39.22
C ARG A 529 -2.88 16.41 -37.74
N VAL A 530 -3.03 15.15 -37.32
CA VAL A 530 -2.81 14.71 -35.93
C VAL A 530 -1.32 14.73 -35.60
N SER A 531 -0.93 15.20 -34.41
CA SER A 531 0.44 15.14 -33.91
C SER A 531 0.94 13.70 -33.74
N ASP A 532 2.19 13.44 -34.11
CA ASP A 532 2.84 12.13 -33.87
C ASP A 532 2.83 11.75 -32.38
N GLU A 533 2.89 12.75 -31.49
CA GLU A 533 2.82 12.55 -30.05
C GLU A 533 1.51 11.90 -29.61
N ALA A 534 0.39 12.23 -30.26
CA ALA A 534 -0.90 11.63 -29.93
C ALA A 534 -0.94 10.13 -30.29
N LEU A 535 -0.38 9.76 -31.44
CA LEU A 535 -0.29 8.34 -31.85
C LEU A 535 0.63 7.56 -30.89
N LEU A 536 1.77 8.15 -30.53
CA LEU A 536 2.70 7.60 -29.56
C LEU A 536 2.03 7.38 -28.19
N LYS A 537 1.23 8.35 -27.73
CA LYS A 537 0.47 8.26 -26.47
C LYS A 537 -0.64 7.21 -26.53
N ALA A 538 -1.35 7.12 -27.65
CA ALA A 538 -2.36 6.08 -27.87
C ALA A 538 -1.75 4.68 -27.80
N CYS A 539 -0.59 4.46 -28.44
CA CYS A 539 0.14 3.20 -28.32
C CYS A 539 0.57 2.89 -26.88
N ASP A 540 1.00 3.90 -26.12
CA ASP A 540 1.38 3.68 -24.71
C ASP A 540 0.21 3.11 -23.90
N ILE A 541 -0.98 3.71 -24.07
CA ILE A 541 -2.22 3.30 -23.41
C ILE A 541 -2.58 1.87 -23.82
N ILE A 542 -2.62 1.58 -25.13
CA ILE A 542 -2.99 0.27 -25.68
C ILE A 542 -2.05 -0.84 -25.17
N SER A 543 -0.73 -0.60 -25.23
CA SER A 543 0.27 -1.59 -24.81
C SER A 543 0.10 -1.96 -23.33
N LEU A 544 -0.09 -0.96 -22.47
CA LEU A 544 -0.23 -1.19 -21.02
C LEU A 544 -1.58 -1.81 -20.64
N MET A 545 -2.69 -1.40 -21.27
CA MET A 545 -4.01 -2.00 -21.01
C MET A 545 -4.05 -3.49 -21.40
N LEU A 546 -3.33 -3.91 -22.44
CA LEU A 546 -3.29 -5.31 -22.90
C LEU A 546 -2.12 -6.13 -22.33
N ALA A 547 -1.35 -5.60 -21.38
CA ALA A 547 -0.13 -6.22 -20.90
C ALA A 547 -0.36 -7.57 -20.17
N LYS A 548 -1.54 -7.78 -19.56
CA LYS A 548 -1.82 -8.95 -18.71
C LYS A 548 -2.39 -10.15 -19.45
N ARG A 549 -3.14 -9.93 -20.55
CA ARG A 549 -3.88 -10.96 -21.29
C ARG A 549 -3.40 -11.08 -22.74
N PRO A 550 -2.24 -11.73 -22.98
CA PRO A 550 -1.68 -11.88 -24.32
C PRO A 550 -2.58 -12.69 -25.26
N ASP A 551 -3.43 -13.57 -24.74
CA ASP A 551 -4.45 -14.33 -25.47
C ASP A 551 -5.60 -13.44 -25.97
N VAL A 552 -6.11 -12.55 -25.12
CA VAL A 552 -7.09 -11.52 -25.51
C VAL A 552 -6.50 -10.60 -26.58
N LYS A 553 -5.26 -10.12 -26.37
CA LYS A 553 -4.53 -9.32 -27.36
C LYS A 553 -4.39 -10.06 -28.70
N ALA A 554 -3.99 -11.33 -28.70
CA ALA A 554 -3.85 -12.12 -29.91
C ALA A 554 -5.19 -12.29 -30.67
N HIS A 555 -6.30 -12.43 -29.94
CA HIS A 555 -7.64 -12.46 -30.55
C HIS A 555 -7.98 -11.15 -31.24
N MET A 556 -7.76 -10.01 -30.57
CA MET A 556 -8.02 -8.68 -31.11
C MET A 556 -7.20 -8.43 -32.39
N ILE A 557 -5.92 -8.81 -32.39
CA ILE A 557 -5.05 -8.73 -33.58
C ILE A 557 -5.63 -9.54 -34.74
N LYS A 558 -6.04 -10.79 -34.47
CA LYS A 558 -6.64 -11.67 -35.49
C LYS A 558 -7.94 -11.08 -36.07
N LYS A 559 -8.69 -10.32 -35.29
CA LYS A 559 -9.93 -9.65 -35.70
C LYS A 559 -9.69 -8.35 -36.47
N GLY A 560 -8.46 -7.84 -36.51
CA GLY A 560 -8.14 -6.57 -37.18
C GLY A 560 -8.45 -5.34 -36.32
N CYS A 561 -8.59 -5.51 -35.01
CA CYS A 561 -8.83 -4.39 -34.09
C CYS A 561 -7.73 -3.35 -34.19
N HIS A 562 -8.12 -2.08 -34.21
CA HIS A 562 -7.22 -0.94 -34.32
C HIS A 562 -7.81 0.32 -33.67
N VAL A 563 -7.00 1.37 -33.54
CA VAL A 563 -7.42 2.64 -32.96
C VAL A 563 -7.22 3.79 -33.94
N MET A 564 -8.13 4.75 -33.94
CA MET A 564 -8.09 5.94 -34.80
C MET A 564 -8.02 7.19 -33.92
N VAL A 565 -7.10 8.10 -34.24
CA VAL A 565 -7.03 9.39 -33.55
C VAL A 565 -7.68 10.46 -34.42
N ILE A 566 -8.66 11.16 -33.86
CA ILE A 566 -9.36 12.27 -34.52
C ILE A 566 -8.59 13.55 -34.21
N GLY A 567 -8.16 14.28 -35.24
CA GLY A 567 -7.44 15.54 -35.07
C GLY A 567 -8.25 16.57 -34.31
N LYS A 568 -7.55 17.42 -33.57
CA LYS A 568 -8.18 18.46 -32.73
C LYS A 568 -9.05 19.45 -33.52
N ASP A 569 -8.79 19.60 -34.82
CA ASP A 569 -9.51 20.45 -35.77
C ASP A 569 -10.32 19.63 -36.80
N GLU A 570 -10.47 18.33 -36.56
CA GLU A 570 -11.27 17.40 -37.36
C GLU A 570 -12.54 17.04 -36.58
N GLU A 571 -13.58 16.64 -37.28
CA GLU A 571 -14.84 16.21 -36.68
C GLU A 571 -14.98 14.68 -36.72
N THR A 572 -15.83 14.12 -35.87
CA THR A 572 -16.09 12.68 -35.83
C THR A 572 -16.49 12.14 -37.20
N CYS A 573 -17.42 12.82 -37.89
CA CYS A 573 -17.91 12.41 -39.19
C CYS A 573 -16.92 12.57 -40.35
N ASP A 574 -15.71 13.11 -40.10
CA ASP A 574 -14.63 13.09 -41.09
C ASP A 574 -14.01 11.69 -41.24
N LEU A 575 -14.16 10.84 -40.23
CA LEU A 575 -13.62 9.47 -40.26
C LEU A 575 -14.49 8.56 -41.15
N PRO A 576 -13.88 7.83 -42.12
CA PRO A 576 -14.60 6.97 -43.04
C PRO A 576 -15.51 5.93 -42.38
N GLU A 577 -15.10 5.37 -41.25
CA GLU A 577 -15.78 4.32 -40.50
C GLU A 577 -17.17 4.78 -40.02
N TYR A 578 -17.32 6.07 -39.70
CA TYR A 578 -18.57 6.63 -39.18
C TYR A 578 -19.53 7.13 -40.28
N ALA A 579 -19.22 6.94 -41.56
CA ALA A 579 -20.07 7.38 -42.66
C ALA A 579 -21.50 6.80 -42.59
N HIS A 580 -21.66 5.60 -42.01
CA HIS A 580 -22.96 4.94 -41.88
C HIS A 580 -23.89 5.61 -40.86
N ILE A 581 -23.36 6.21 -39.79
CA ILE A 581 -24.12 7.03 -38.83
C ILE A 581 -24.15 8.51 -39.22
N CYS A 582 -23.15 9.00 -39.94
CA CYS A 582 -23.02 10.37 -40.44
C CYS A 582 -23.69 10.56 -41.81
N ASN A 583 -24.93 10.06 -41.95
CA ASN A 583 -25.61 9.89 -43.24
C ASN A 583 -26.62 11.00 -43.59
N SER A 584 -26.75 12.03 -42.76
CA SER A 584 -27.63 13.18 -42.98
C SER A 584 -27.09 14.43 -42.28
N PRO A 585 -27.45 15.66 -42.74
CA PRO A 585 -26.98 16.90 -42.11
C PRO A 585 -27.25 16.97 -40.60
N ASP A 586 -28.43 16.52 -40.16
CA ASP A 586 -28.80 16.52 -38.75
C ASP A 586 -27.97 15.53 -37.93
N SER A 587 -27.73 14.32 -38.48
CA SER A 587 -26.91 13.31 -37.82
C SER A 587 -25.44 13.74 -37.74
N ILE A 588 -24.92 14.34 -38.82
CA ILE A 588 -23.56 14.89 -38.86
C ILE A 588 -23.39 15.95 -37.77
N ALA A 589 -24.30 16.94 -37.71
CA ALA A 589 -24.28 17.98 -36.71
C ALA A 589 -24.39 17.43 -35.28
N PHE A 590 -25.21 16.39 -35.08
CA PHE A 590 -25.37 15.72 -33.79
C PHE A 590 -24.08 15.02 -33.34
N TRP A 591 -23.50 14.16 -34.18
CA TRP A 591 -22.33 13.35 -33.82
C TRP A 591 -21.07 14.18 -33.67
N ASN A 592 -20.84 15.16 -34.55
CA ASN A 592 -19.70 16.08 -34.47
C ASN A 592 -19.74 16.90 -33.17
N LYS A 593 -20.94 17.29 -32.72
CA LYS A 593 -21.11 17.95 -31.42
C LYS A 593 -20.95 16.98 -30.25
N ARG A 594 -21.54 15.79 -30.35
CA ARG A 594 -21.70 14.86 -29.22
C ARG A 594 -20.41 14.12 -28.86
N ALA A 595 -19.76 13.49 -29.83
CA ALA A 595 -18.73 12.49 -29.56
C ALA A 595 -17.34 12.95 -30.03
N ARG A 596 -16.30 12.45 -29.36
CA ARG A 596 -14.89 12.49 -29.82
C ARG A 596 -14.22 11.14 -29.61
N GLY A 597 -15.01 10.07 -29.52
CA GLY A 597 -14.55 8.71 -29.30
C GLY A 597 -15.72 7.73 -29.38
N PHE A 598 -15.42 6.50 -29.79
CA PHE A 598 -16.36 5.38 -29.90
C PHE A 598 -15.66 4.05 -29.59
N GLY A 599 -16.42 3.14 -28.98
CA GLY A 599 -15.94 1.89 -28.39
C GLY A 599 -15.83 0.68 -29.31
N GLY A 600 -16.01 0.89 -30.62
CA GLY A 600 -15.85 -0.13 -31.66
C GLY A 600 -16.97 -1.15 -31.75
N ALA A 601 -17.88 -0.92 -32.71
CA ALA A 601 -18.84 -1.91 -33.16
C ALA A 601 -18.30 -2.68 -34.39
N PRO A 602 -18.85 -3.87 -34.71
CA PRO A 602 -18.55 -4.55 -35.97
C PRO A 602 -18.77 -3.67 -37.20
N GLU A 603 -19.74 -2.76 -37.14
CA GLU A 603 -20.07 -1.78 -38.18
C GLU A 603 -18.99 -0.69 -38.34
N ASP A 604 -18.17 -0.48 -37.32
CA ASP A 604 -17.00 0.42 -37.31
C ASP A 604 -15.70 -0.36 -37.58
N GLU A 605 -15.77 -1.53 -38.23
CA GLU A 605 -14.62 -2.38 -38.54
C GLU A 605 -13.78 -2.80 -37.31
N PHE A 606 -14.42 -2.94 -36.14
CA PHE A 606 -13.77 -3.27 -34.87
C PHE A 606 -12.70 -2.24 -34.46
N SER A 607 -12.93 -0.96 -34.76
CA SER A 607 -12.03 0.15 -34.44
C SER A 607 -12.50 0.93 -33.21
N SER A 608 -11.58 1.45 -32.40
CA SER A 608 -11.91 2.44 -31.37
C SER A 608 -11.34 3.81 -31.75
N SER A 609 -12.00 4.91 -31.36
CA SER A 609 -11.48 6.25 -31.64
C SER A 609 -11.39 7.12 -30.40
N CYS A 610 -10.53 8.14 -30.48
CA CYS A 610 -10.41 9.19 -29.47
C CYS A 610 -9.90 10.50 -30.08
N GLY A 611 -10.20 11.63 -29.43
CA GLY A 611 -9.73 12.94 -29.82
C GLY A 611 -8.27 13.19 -29.41
N GLU A 612 -7.49 13.78 -30.32
CA GLU A 612 -6.13 14.25 -30.07
C GLU A 612 -6.06 15.17 -28.86
N GLU A 613 -7.04 16.06 -28.70
CA GLU A 613 -7.12 17.00 -27.59
C GLU A 613 -7.22 16.31 -26.23
N ASN A 614 -7.87 15.15 -26.15
CA ASN A 614 -7.97 14.39 -24.91
C ASN A 614 -6.67 13.62 -24.62
N LEU A 615 -6.05 13.00 -25.63
CA LEU A 615 -4.77 12.29 -25.46
C LEU A 615 -3.65 13.21 -24.98
N LEU A 616 -3.61 14.43 -25.51
CA LEU A 616 -2.56 15.42 -25.21
C LEU A 616 -2.97 16.42 -24.13
N ALA A 617 -4.18 16.32 -23.56
CA ALA A 617 -4.74 17.24 -22.59
C ALA A 617 -4.70 18.72 -23.05
N LEU A 618 -5.10 18.96 -24.30
CA LEU A 618 -5.14 20.30 -24.89
C LEU A 618 -6.31 21.12 -24.32
N PRO A 619 -6.22 22.47 -24.30
CA PRO A 619 -7.22 23.34 -23.64
C PRO A 619 -8.67 23.19 -24.15
N GLN A 620 -8.87 22.73 -25.39
CA GLN A 620 -10.19 22.53 -26.00
C GLN A 620 -10.82 21.16 -25.67
N ASP A 621 -10.18 20.32 -24.86
CA ASP A 621 -10.71 19.03 -24.43
C ASP A 621 -11.99 19.19 -23.58
N LYS A 622 -13.14 18.84 -24.17
CA LYS A 622 -14.44 18.85 -23.47
C LYS A 622 -14.57 17.75 -22.40
N TYR A 623 -13.67 16.77 -22.39
CA TYR A 623 -13.60 15.65 -21.43
C TYR A 623 -12.47 15.86 -20.41
N THR A 624 -12.16 17.11 -20.08
CA THR A 624 -11.19 17.42 -19.02
C THR A 624 -11.55 16.68 -17.72
N GLY A 625 -10.57 15.96 -17.16
CA GLY A 625 -10.72 15.18 -15.94
C GLY A 625 -10.88 13.69 -16.17
N GLU A 626 -10.88 13.21 -17.42
CA GLU A 626 -10.93 11.79 -17.78
C GLU A 626 -10.10 11.49 -19.02
N ASN A 627 -9.81 10.21 -19.28
CA ASN A 627 -9.17 9.76 -20.52
C ASN A 627 -10.15 8.92 -21.34
N ILE A 628 -10.50 9.42 -22.53
CA ILE A 628 -11.49 8.83 -23.43
C ILE A 628 -10.94 7.60 -24.12
N LEU A 629 -9.66 7.58 -24.51
CA LEU A 629 -9.10 6.37 -25.13
C LEU A 629 -9.16 5.16 -24.18
N ILE A 630 -8.87 5.34 -22.89
CA ILE A 630 -8.98 4.24 -21.92
C ILE A 630 -10.43 3.70 -21.86
N HIS A 631 -11.42 4.60 -21.88
CA HIS A 631 -12.84 4.23 -21.89
C HIS A 631 -13.21 3.45 -23.17
N GLU A 632 -12.97 4.06 -24.32
CA GLU A 632 -13.41 3.51 -25.61
C GLU A 632 -12.65 2.24 -25.98
N PHE A 633 -11.36 2.18 -25.63
CA PHE A 633 -10.59 0.95 -25.82
C PHE A 633 -11.01 -0.16 -24.86
N ALA A 634 -11.55 0.17 -23.68
CA ALA A 634 -12.12 -0.84 -22.78
C ALA A 634 -13.33 -1.55 -23.39
N HIS A 635 -14.19 -0.82 -24.12
CA HIS A 635 -15.27 -1.42 -24.90
C HIS A 635 -14.74 -2.41 -25.94
N LEU A 636 -13.70 -2.03 -26.68
CA LEU A 636 -13.10 -2.89 -27.69
C LEU A 636 -12.44 -4.15 -27.08
N ILE A 637 -11.75 -4.00 -25.95
CA ILE A 637 -11.21 -5.13 -25.16
C ILE A 637 -12.34 -6.04 -24.70
N HIS A 638 -13.43 -5.50 -24.17
CA HIS A 638 -14.58 -6.27 -23.70
C HIS A 638 -15.26 -7.02 -24.86
N LEU A 639 -15.81 -6.27 -25.83
CA LEU A 639 -16.75 -6.78 -26.82
C LEU A 639 -16.11 -7.70 -27.85
N VAL A 640 -14.84 -7.45 -28.20
CA VAL A 640 -14.12 -8.26 -29.20
C VAL A 640 -13.08 -9.16 -28.55
N GLY A 641 -12.27 -8.60 -27.65
CA GLY A 641 -11.16 -9.32 -27.04
C GLY A 641 -11.61 -10.41 -26.07
N ILE A 642 -12.20 -10.01 -24.94
CA ILE A 642 -12.56 -10.90 -23.84
C ILE A 642 -13.67 -11.84 -24.28
N VAL A 643 -14.78 -11.33 -24.83
CA VAL A 643 -15.92 -12.17 -25.27
C VAL A 643 -15.50 -13.15 -26.37
N GLY A 644 -14.51 -12.80 -27.20
CA GLY A 644 -13.95 -13.68 -28.22
C GLY A 644 -13.17 -14.88 -27.68
N ILE A 645 -12.75 -14.84 -26.42
CA ILE A 645 -11.97 -15.90 -25.72
C ILE A 645 -12.78 -16.56 -24.59
N GLU A 646 -13.63 -15.79 -23.90
CA GLU A 646 -14.42 -16.18 -22.74
C GLU A 646 -15.91 -15.91 -23.00
N PRO A 647 -16.65 -16.86 -23.60
CA PRO A 647 -18.05 -16.64 -24.00
C PRO A 647 -19.00 -16.35 -22.83
N ASP A 648 -18.66 -16.75 -21.60
CA ASP A 648 -19.46 -16.53 -20.40
C ASP A 648 -19.22 -15.16 -19.74
N PHE A 649 -18.24 -14.38 -20.22
CA PHE A 649 -17.88 -13.08 -19.64
C PHE A 649 -19.07 -12.12 -19.57
N ASN A 650 -19.85 -12.02 -20.65
CA ASN A 650 -21.03 -11.15 -20.69
C ASN A 650 -22.06 -11.51 -19.61
N HIS A 651 -22.24 -12.80 -19.33
CA HIS A 651 -23.16 -13.24 -18.27
C HIS A 651 -22.63 -12.87 -16.88
N ARG A 652 -21.31 -13.02 -16.65
CA ARG A 652 -20.64 -12.61 -15.41
C ARG A 652 -20.77 -11.11 -15.18
N LEU A 653 -20.48 -10.30 -16.20
CA LEU A 653 -20.56 -8.83 -16.14
C LEU A 653 -22.00 -8.33 -15.93
N GLU A 654 -22.97 -8.89 -16.68
CA GLU A 654 -24.40 -8.59 -16.51
C GLU A 654 -24.88 -8.90 -15.09
N THR A 655 -24.40 -10.01 -14.51
CA THR A 655 -24.71 -10.38 -13.12
C THR A 655 -24.16 -9.36 -12.12
N LEU A 656 -22.92 -8.90 -12.32
CA LEU A 656 -22.31 -7.87 -11.47
C LEU A 656 -23.03 -6.52 -11.59
N TRP A 657 -23.33 -6.09 -12.81
CA TRP A 657 -24.06 -4.85 -13.07
C TRP A 657 -25.45 -4.85 -12.40
N ASN A 658 -26.19 -5.95 -12.51
CA ASN A 658 -27.49 -6.08 -11.85
C ASN A 658 -27.39 -6.11 -10.32
N LYS A 659 -26.35 -6.73 -9.75
CA LYS A 659 -26.07 -6.66 -8.31
C LYS A 659 -25.71 -5.23 -7.85
N ALA A 660 -24.89 -4.52 -8.62
CA ALA A 660 -24.51 -3.14 -8.32
C ALA A 660 -25.75 -2.23 -8.28
N LYS A 661 -26.64 -2.33 -9.27
CA LYS A 661 -27.96 -1.67 -9.28
C LYS A 661 -28.79 -1.98 -8.04
N ALA A 662 -28.90 -3.27 -7.69
CA ALA A 662 -29.68 -3.70 -6.53
C ALA A 662 -29.14 -3.14 -5.20
N LYS A 663 -27.83 -2.87 -5.13
CA LYS A 663 -27.16 -2.23 -3.98
C LYS A 663 -27.21 -0.69 -4.03
N GLY A 664 -27.76 -0.11 -5.10
CA GLY A 664 -27.75 1.34 -5.32
C GLY A 664 -26.37 1.91 -5.69
N LEU A 665 -25.40 1.06 -6.03
CA LEU A 665 -24.10 1.53 -6.53
C LEU A 665 -24.27 2.18 -7.89
N TRP A 666 -23.45 3.20 -8.18
CA TRP A 666 -23.44 3.92 -9.47
C TRP A 666 -24.77 4.61 -9.81
N SER A 667 -25.64 4.83 -8.81
CA SER A 667 -26.91 5.53 -9.00
C SER A 667 -26.72 6.92 -9.60
N ASN A 668 -27.49 7.24 -10.65
CA ASN A 668 -27.41 8.50 -11.40
C ASN A 668 -26.00 8.76 -11.97
N THR A 669 -25.36 7.74 -12.54
CA THR A 669 -24.09 7.85 -13.26
C THR A 669 -24.19 7.17 -14.63
N TYR A 670 -23.25 7.44 -15.52
CA TYR A 670 -23.21 6.85 -16.86
C TYR A 670 -22.98 5.33 -16.81
N ALA A 671 -22.18 4.87 -15.83
CA ALA A 671 -21.88 3.47 -15.58
C ALA A 671 -23.13 2.58 -15.40
N ILE A 672 -24.30 3.13 -15.05
CA ILE A 672 -25.52 2.33 -14.84
C ILE A 672 -26.39 2.19 -16.08
N SER A 673 -26.05 2.87 -17.18
CA SER A 673 -26.86 2.92 -18.39
C SER A 673 -26.97 1.54 -19.07
N ASN A 674 -25.88 0.80 -19.18
CA ASN A 674 -25.82 -0.59 -19.62
C ASN A 674 -24.57 -1.28 -19.03
N LYS A 675 -24.35 -2.57 -19.31
CA LYS A 675 -23.22 -3.32 -18.75
C LYS A 675 -21.88 -2.98 -19.41
N GLU A 676 -21.91 -2.53 -20.65
CA GLU A 676 -20.74 -2.15 -21.43
C GLU A 676 -20.15 -0.85 -20.83
N GLU A 677 -20.97 0.17 -20.59
CA GLU A 677 -20.56 1.42 -19.92
C GLU A 677 -20.16 1.18 -18.46
N TYR A 678 -20.85 0.27 -17.77
CA TYR A 678 -20.43 -0.19 -16.45
C TYR A 678 -18.99 -0.72 -16.46
N PHE A 679 -18.62 -1.50 -17.48
CA PHE A 679 -17.26 -2.01 -17.63
C PHE A 679 -16.27 -0.88 -17.90
N ALA A 680 -16.53 -0.03 -18.91
CA ALA A 680 -15.61 1.03 -19.33
C ALA A 680 -15.36 2.09 -18.24
N GLU A 681 -16.40 2.56 -17.54
CA GLU A 681 -16.30 3.51 -16.43
C GLU A 681 -15.50 2.94 -15.24
N CYS A 682 -15.71 1.65 -14.95
CA CYS A 682 -14.95 0.96 -13.91
C CYS A 682 -13.49 0.77 -14.34
N VAL A 683 -13.20 0.54 -15.62
CA VAL A 683 -11.83 0.47 -16.16
C VAL A 683 -11.12 1.83 -16.02
N GLN A 684 -11.79 2.94 -16.35
CA GLN A 684 -11.22 4.28 -16.11
C GLN A 684 -10.89 4.49 -14.64
N SER A 685 -11.81 4.10 -13.74
CA SER A 685 -11.58 4.18 -12.29
C SER A 685 -10.40 3.31 -11.87
N PHE A 686 -10.28 2.10 -12.42
CA PHE A 686 -9.19 1.16 -12.16
C PHE A 686 -7.82 1.70 -12.61
N PHE A 687 -7.76 2.52 -13.65
CA PHE A 687 -6.54 3.20 -14.10
C PHE A 687 -6.41 4.64 -13.57
N ASN A 688 -7.17 5.00 -12.54
CA ASN A 688 -7.13 6.32 -11.88
C ASN A 688 -7.41 7.50 -12.83
N CYS A 689 -8.23 7.29 -13.87
CA CYS A 689 -8.48 8.29 -14.91
C CYS A 689 -9.97 8.55 -15.17
N ASN A 690 -10.83 8.27 -14.20
CA ASN A 690 -12.24 8.66 -14.26
C ASN A 690 -12.40 10.05 -13.61
N ARG A 691 -13.34 10.85 -14.11
CA ARG A 691 -13.59 12.20 -13.62
C ARG A 691 -14.29 12.19 -12.27
N TYR A 692 -13.80 13.03 -11.36
CA TYR A 692 -14.44 13.22 -10.05
C TYR A 692 -15.66 14.13 -10.14
N ALA A 693 -16.74 13.76 -9.45
CA ALA A 693 -17.87 14.64 -9.16
C ALA A 693 -18.50 14.33 -7.79
N GLU A 694 -18.67 15.35 -6.95
CA GLU A 694 -19.44 15.26 -5.71
C GLU A 694 -20.23 16.57 -5.49
N PRO A 695 -21.59 16.55 -5.51
CA PRO A 695 -22.46 15.39 -5.75
C PRO A 695 -22.35 14.84 -7.19
N THR A 696 -22.98 13.70 -7.46
CA THR A 696 -23.05 13.14 -8.83
C THR A 696 -23.60 14.17 -9.83
N ASN A 697 -23.02 14.21 -11.03
CA ASN A 697 -23.43 15.11 -12.12
C ASN A 697 -24.26 14.41 -13.22
N GLY A 698 -24.75 13.19 -12.96
CA GLY A 698 -25.49 12.38 -13.93
C GLY A 698 -24.60 11.52 -14.84
N VAL A 699 -23.29 11.76 -14.84
CA VAL A 699 -22.29 10.98 -15.60
C VAL A 699 -21.30 10.35 -14.62
N HIS A 700 -20.75 11.17 -13.73
CA HIS A 700 -19.66 10.83 -12.83
C HIS A 700 -20.07 10.92 -11.36
N ASN A 701 -19.30 10.26 -10.48
CA ASN A 701 -19.44 10.34 -9.03
C ASN A 701 -18.06 10.49 -8.35
N SER A 702 -17.99 10.22 -7.05
CA SER A 702 -16.75 10.33 -6.27
C SER A 702 -15.78 9.15 -6.46
N VAL A 703 -16.18 8.08 -7.17
CA VAL A 703 -15.44 6.81 -7.33
C VAL A 703 -14.54 6.88 -8.56
N ASN A 704 -13.57 7.77 -8.49
CA ASN A 704 -12.73 8.15 -9.64
C ASN A 704 -11.36 7.44 -9.71
N ARG A 705 -11.01 6.67 -8.67
CA ARG A 705 -9.70 6.03 -8.49
C ARG A 705 -9.83 4.56 -8.12
N ARG A 706 -8.77 3.78 -8.37
CA ARG A 706 -8.71 2.32 -8.15
C ARG A 706 -9.02 1.96 -6.72
N VAL A 707 -8.45 2.70 -5.77
CA VAL A 707 -8.67 2.49 -4.33
C VAL A 707 -10.13 2.69 -3.93
N LYS A 708 -10.79 3.71 -4.51
CA LYS A 708 -12.21 3.97 -4.27
C LYS A 708 -13.08 2.90 -4.92
N LEU A 709 -12.76 2.46 -6.15
CA LEU A 709 -13.44 1.36 -6.81
C LEU A 709 -13.35 0.07 -5.99
N LYS A 710 -12.15 -0.25 -5.47
CA LYS A 710 -11.92 -1.42 -4.62
C LYS A 710 -12.81 -1.42 -3.36
N ALA A 711 -13.02 -0.25 -2.74
CA ALA A 711 -13.87 -0.12 -1.56
C ALA A 711 -15.37 -0.06 -1.90
N TYR A 712 -15.74 0.65 -2.98
CA TYR A 712 -17.12 0.92 -3.38
C TYR A 712 -17.77 -0.26 -4.11
N ASP A 713 -17.04 -0.88 -5.04
CA ASP A 713 -17.48 -2.00 -5.85
C ASP A 713 -16.42 -3.14 -5.90
N PRO A 714 -16.21 -3.85 -4.77
CA PRO A 714 -15.16 -4.85 -4.65
C PRO A 714 -15.36 -6.07 -5.55
N GLU A 715 -16.60 -6.38 -5.97
CA GLU A 715 -16.85 -7.48 -6.92
C GLU A 715 -16.35 -7.09 -8.32
N MET A 716 -16.65 -5.87 -8.77
CA MET A 716 -16.16 -5.37 -10.06
C MET A 716 -14.65 -5.18 -10.08
N TYR A 717 -14.06 -4.61 -9.03
CA TYR A 717 -12.60 -4.51 -8.90
C TYR A 717 -11.92 -5.88 -9.03
N ARG A 718 -12.46 -6.95 -8.42
CA ARG A 718 -11.91 -8.31 -8.55
C ARG A 718 -11.99 -8.83 -9.98
N LEU A 719 -13.09 -8.57 -10.69
CA LEU A 719 -13.22 -8.94 -12.11
C LEU A 719 -12.15 -8.24 -12.96
N LEU A 720 -11.96 -6.93 -12.78
CA LEU A 720 -10.96 -6.16 -13.55
C LEU A 720 -9.53 -6.65 -13.31
N LYS A 721 -9.23 -7.12 -12.09
CA LYS A 721 -7.93 -7.74 -11.77
C LYS A 721 -7.65 -9.03 -12.54
N GLU A 722 -8.63 -9.66 -13.17
CA GLU A 722 -8.38 -10.82 -14.04
C GLU A 722 -7.80 -10.39 -15.40
N TYR A 723 -8.07 -9.15 -15.84
CA TYR A 723 -7.73 -8.67 -17.18
C TYR A 723 -6.66 -7.57 -17.19
N PHE A 724 -6.50 -6.82 -16.09
CA PHE A 724 -5.58 -5.68 -16.01
C PHE A 724 -4.58 -5.81 -14.85
N TYR A 725 -3.36 -5.29 -15.05
CA TYR A 725 -2.39 -5.11 -13.98
C TYR A 725 -2.69 -3.82 -13.21
N GLU A 726 -2.38 -3.80 -11.91
CA GLU A 726 -2.45 -2.57 -11.11
C GLU A 726 -1.23 -1.68 -11.39
N ILE A 727 -1.22 -1.08 -12.59
CA ILE A 727 -0.17 -0.17 -13.09
C ILE A 727 -0.75 1.23 -13.30
N GLU A 728 0.11 2.25 -13.27
CA GLU A 728 -0.27 3.56 -13.77
C GLU A 728 -0.08 3.62 -15.29
N ILE A 729 -1.06 4.20 -15.99
CA ILE A 729 -0.95 4.48 -17.42
C ILE A 729 -0.46 5.92 -17.56
N PRO A 730 0.60 6.20 -18.35
CA PRO A 730 1.19 7.54 -18.46
C PRO A 730 0.32 8.45 -19.33
N ILE A 731 -0.82 8.89 -18.79
CA ILE A 731 -1.74 9.85 -19.41
C ILE A 731 -1.31 11.30 -19.13
N ASN A 732 -1.71 12.22 -20.01
CA ASN A 732 -1.42 13.66 -19.85
C ASN A 732 -2.54 14.40 -19.11
N ASN A 733 -3.74 13.80 -19.01
CA ASN A 733 -4.91 14.44 -18.39
C ASN A 733 -4.66 14.70 -16.90
N LEU A 734 -4.93 15.93 -16.45
CA LEU A 734 -5.03 16.23 -15.03
C LEU A 734 -6.40 15.79 -14.53
N ILE A 735 -6.45 14.61 -13.92
CA ILE A 735 -7.70 14.00 -13.43
C ILE A 735 -8.15 14.67 -12.11
N HIS A 736 -7.20 15.21 -11.33
CA HIS A 736 -7.47 15.81 -10.01
C HIS A 736 -6.79 17.17 -9.89
N LYS A 737 -7.59 18.19 -9.57
CA LYS A 737 -7.15 19.46 -8.98
C LYS A 737 -8.03 19.76 -7.79
#